data_AF-A0A126NSY7-F1
#
_entry.id   AF-A0A126NSY7-F1
#
_cell.length_a   1.000
_cell.length_b   1.000
_cell.length_c   1.000
_cell.angle_alpha   90.00
_cell.angle_beta   90.00
_cell.angle_gamma   90.00
#
_symmetry.space_group_name_H-M   'P 1'
#
loop_
_entity.id
_entity.type
_entity.pdbx_description
1 polymer ?
#
loop_
_entity_poly.entity_id
_entity_poly.type
_entity_poly.pdbx_seq_one_letter_code
_entity_poly.pdbx_strand_id
1 'polypeptide(L)'
;MAAGRTEGHDASALAAPAPRATYRLPFHKDFSFDDAAAIVPYLSRLGISHVYASPIQKARPGSTHGYDIVDHSMINPEPGGEAGFLRFSDALKAHDIGLILDIVPNHMGIGGADNDWWLSVMEWGQLSPQGATFDIDWERIGANGKLVLPFLGKRYGDALETGELKLTVDEQEGSFSIWHWEHRFPINPLTYPIVLDRMLTLAPDPAEPAFREVLALSARLRTLGEAGQPDVFAECEGLKQRLADAFAASSGLSEAAARTIAMLNGATGIPESFDTLHRILEMQSYRLAYWRVAASDINYRRFFDINTLAGVRVEEPEVFQRTHALIFDLVRAGRIQGLRIDHVDGLADPEAYIRALQTEVGPGFYILVEKILGHGEVLRPWPMSGTTGYDVLNLIDGVLVARDAAGSIEATYREASGCRDEYDLLLRQAKRETLETSFASELEVIVSDLARIVLADRRTRDYTIQAMRRALTEIIQRFPVYRSYIADEPAPEDRTLIEETVGAAMKASRMPDNTLHELIAKVLLGDIDSAGAGPSPEHIARFRRRFQQLTGPVTAKSLEDTLFYRYGALLALNEVGGEPSQFGVAPEAFHTANMERRKSWPHAMIATATHDTKRGEDGRARLLALTEMPERWREQARIWTSMSREFAPDPALPNANDRHFMLQQILASWPIALLEENRDTELEAFRERMKGWVEKALREAKRHTSWTNPQTAYETAAKDLIARALEPGSPFLNSFRPLARDLALRGMVKSLTRTVLKLTVPGVPDFYQGTEFWDFSLVDPDNRRPVDYAALEKSLEAVASVEELLSSWQDGRIKQRIIASLLQDRRESPRLYGEGDYRLIPVDGPDGDAIVAFERSLGSETLLVVVARLTDVGRQDWVMPVGEHWTGLSVGAAQGVWRDILSGREMTIGECGGLVSDILQVLPVAVLRKQ
;
A
#
# COMPACT_ATOMS: atom_id res chain seq x y z
N MET A 1 24.61 4.44 38.93
CA MET A 1 23.59 4.90 39.88
C MET A 1 22.26 4.87 39.16
N ALA A 2 21.41 3.94 39.57
CA ALA A 2 20.06 3.73 39.07
C ALA A 2 19.10 4.52 39.97
N ALA A 3 18.26 5.37 39.36
CA ALA A 3 16.97 5.87 39.83
C ALA A 3 16.64 7.14 39.03
N GLY A 4 15.66 7.07 38.13
CA GLY A 4 15.17 8.24 37.39
C GLY A 4 14.61 8.00 35.99
N ARG A 5 13.84 6.93 35.77
CA ARG A 5 12.92 6.80 34.64
C ARG A 5 11.70 5.96 35.05
N THR A 6 10.82 6.58 35.83
CA THR A 6 9.45 6.12 36.07
C THR A 6 8.55 7.35 36.06
N GLU A 7 8.39 7.94 34.88
CA GLU A 7 7.14 8.60 34.51
C GLU A 7 6.61 7.78 33.33
N GLY A 8 5.54 7.04 33.57
CA GLY A 8 4.89 6.25 32.54
C GLY A 8 4.41 7.19 31.45
N HIS A 9 4.85 6.97 30.22
CA HIS A 9 4.21 7.58 29.07
C HIS A 9 2.75 7.13 29.06
N ASP A 10 1.84 8.06 29.34
CA ASP A 10 0.39 7.90 29.22
C ASP A 10 -0.01 7.92 27.73
N ALA A 11 0.68 7.12 26.90
CA ALA A 11 0.64 7.16 25.44
C ALA A 11 -0.66 6.63 24.83
N SER A 12 -1.69 6.33 25.63
CA SER A 12 -2.98 5.81 25.17
C SER A 12 -4.18 6.67 25.56
N ALA A 13 -3.99 7.78 26.27
CA ALA A 13 -5.10 8.64 26.66
C ALA A 13 -5.55 9.46 25.44
N LEU A 14 -6.61 9.01 24.77
CA LEU A 14 -7.25 9.76 23.70
C LEU A 14 -8.00 10.97 24.29
N ALA A 15 -7.97 12.10 23.59
CA ALA A 15 -8.71 13.30 23.96
C ALA A 15 -10.23 13.17 23.75
N ALA A 16 -10.64 12.19 22.94
CA ALA A 16 -12.02 11.84 22.66
C ALA A 16 -12.19 10.31 22.71
N PRO A 17 -13.42 9.79 22.88
CA PRO A 17 -13.66 8.35 22.81
C PRO A 17 -13.12 7.73 21.52
N ALA A 18 -12.44 6.58 21.63
CA ALA A 18 -11.96 5.85 20.48
C ALA A 18 -13.10 5.49 19.50
N PRO A 19 -12.82 5.40 18.19
CA PRO A 19 -13.74 4.78 17.25
C PRO A 19 -14.17 3.38 17.71
N ARG A 20 -15.46 3.07 17.61
CA ARG A 20 -15.99 1.73 17.94
C ARG A 20 -15.80 0.74 16.79
N ALA A 21 -15.86 1.25 15.56
CA ALA A 21 -15.67 0.53 14.30
C ALA A 21 -15.51 1.55 13.15
N THR A 22 -14.73 1.19 12.14
CA THR A 22 -14.42 2.01 10.97
C THR A 22 -14.89 1.37 9.67
N TYR A 23 -15.24 2.19 8.68
CA TYR A 23 -15.66 1.73 7.35
C TYR A 23 -14.89 2.46 6.25
N ARG A 24 -14.06 1.74 5.48
CA ARG A 24 -13.18 2.31 4.45
C ARG A 24 -13.95 2.61 3.17
N LEU A 25 -13.97 3.88 2.76
CA LEU A 25 -14.55 4.34 1.49
C LEU A 25 -13.47 4.95 0.57
N PRO A 26 -13.38 4.52 -0.70
CA PRO A 26 -12.58 5.17 -1.73
C PRO A 26 -13.36 6.33 -2.37
N PHE A 27 -12.71 7.46 -2.65
CA PHE A 27 -13.30 8.58 -3.38
C PHE A 27 -12.66 8.74 -4.75
N HIS A 28 -13.49 8.76 -5.79
CA HIS A 28 -13.11 9.00 -7.17
C HIS A 28 -14.33 9.42 -7.99
N LYS A 29 -14.16 9.68 -9.29
CA LYS A 29 -15.25 10.14 -10.18
C LYS A 29 -16.48 9.23 -10.24
N ASP A 30 -16.33 7.93 -9.94
CA ASP A 30 -17.42 6.93 -10.02
C ASP A 30 -17.98 6.55 -8.63
N PHE A 31 -17.44 7.13 -7.55
CA PHE A 31 -17.98 7.07 -6.20
C PHE A 31 -17.68 8.40 -5.49
N SER A 32 -18.59 9.35 -5.66
CA SER A 32 -18.45 10.74 -5.24
C SER A 32 -18.75 10.95 -3.75
N PHE A 33 -18.50 12.17 -3.25
CA PHE A 33 -18.92 12.55 -1.91
C PHE A 33 -20.45 12.48 -1.74
N ASP A 34 -21.23 12.74 -2.79
CA ASP A 34 -22.69 12.65 -2.73
C ASP A 34 -23.17 11.19 -2.67
N ASP A 35 -22.51 10.28 -3.41
CA ASP A 35 -22.78 8.84 -3.32
C ASP A 35 -22.48 8.31 -1.91
N ALA A 36 -21.36 8.74 -1.33
CA ALA A 36 -21.03 8.40 0.05
C ALA A 36 -22.01 9.00 1.07
N ALA A 37 -22.48 10.23 0.85
CA ALA A 37 -23.49 10.86 1.69
C ALA A 37 -24.81 10.06 1.68
N ALA A 38 -25.19 9.51 0.52
CA ALA A 38 -26.41 8.72 0.36
C ALA A 38 -26.40 7.40 1.17
N ILE A 39 -25.23 6.81 1.42
CA ILE A 39 -25.11 5.55 2.17
C ILE A 39 -24.90 5.75 3.68
N VAL A 40 -24.68 6.99 4.16
CA VAL A 40 -24.48 7.28 5.60
C VAL A 40 -25.61 6.70 6.48
N PRO A 41 -26.91 6.79 6.10
CA PRO A 41 -27.98 6.16 6.89
C PRO A 41 -27.81 4.65 7.03
N TYR A 42 -27.39 3.94 5.98
CA TYR A 42 -27.09 2.52 6.03
C TYR A 42 -25.93 2.22 7.00
N LEU A 43 -24.82 2.96 6.89
CA LEU A 43 -23.66 2.78 7.78
C LEU A 43 -24.02 3.01 9.26
N SER A 44 -24.85 4.01 9.53
CA SER A 44 -25.37 4.30 10.87
C SER A 44 -26.21 3.15 11.43
N ARG A 45 -27.10 2.57 10.61
CA ARG A 45 -27.91 1.39 10.99
C ARG A 45 -27.09 0.13 11.17
N LEU A 46 -26.05 -0.06 10.37
CA LEU A 46 -25.10 -1.17 10.52
C LEU A 46 -24.34 -1.09 11.86
N GLY A 47 -24.16 0.12 12.40
CA GLY A 47 -23.48 0.39 13.67
C GLY A 47 -22.07 0.96 13.54
N ILE A 48 -21.70 1.41 12.34
CA ILE A 48 -20.42 2.08 12.09
C ILE A 48 -20.35 3.39 12.87
N SER A 49 -19.20 3.64 13.50
CA SER A 49 -18.97 4.88 14.27
C SER A 49 -18.18 5.93 13.51
N HIS A 50 -17.33 5.50 12.57
CA HIS A 50 -16.46 6.37 11.81
C HIS A 50 -16.34 5.87 10.37
N VAL A 51 -16.40 6.79 9.40
CA VAL A 51 -15.91 6.52 8.05
C VAL A 51 -14.40 6.71 8.05
N TYR A 52 -13.70 5.78 7.41
CA TYR A 52 -12.30 5.89 7.05
C TYR A 52 -12.19 6.23 5.56
N ALA A 53 -11.99 7.50 5.24
CA ALA A 53 -11.96 7.99 3.87
C ALA A 53 -10.57 7.85 3.24
N SER A 54 -10.50 7.53 1.94
CA SER A 54 -9.30 7.74 1.13
C SER A 54 -8.91 9.23 1.05
N PRO A 55 -7.73 9.57 0.50
CA PRO A 55 -7.32 10.96 0.37
C PRO A 55 -8.35 11.82 -0.39
N ILE A 56 -8.53 13.07 0.05
CA ILE A 56 -9.52 14.00 -0.51
C ILE A 56 -8.89 15.20 -1.22
N GLN A 57 -7.59 15.44 -1.05
CA GLN A 57 -6.90 16.52 -1.75
C GLN A 57 -6.86 16.26 -3.26
N LYS A 58 -6.69 17.33 -4.03
CA LYS A 58 -6.65 17.27 -5.49
C LYS A 58 -5.52 16.35 -5.95
N ALA A 59 -5.92 15.24 -6.55
CA ALA A 59 -5.06 14.27 -7.19
C ALA A 59 -5.01 14.50 -8.70
N ARG A 60 -4.21 13.71 -9.41
CA ARG A 60 -4.16 13.76 -10.87
C ARG A 60 -5.55 13.52 -11.47
N PRO A 61 -5.89 14.17 -12.60
CA PRO A 61 -7.15 13.92 -13.29
C PRO A 61 -7.33 12.43 -13.64
N GLY A 62 -8.52 11.89 -13.36
CA GLY A 62 -8.87 10.50 -13.57
C GLY A 62 -8.32 9.52 -12.52
N SER A 63 -7.69 10.00 -11.45
CA SER A 63 -7.22 9.16 -10.35
C SER A 63 -8.39 8.39 -9.71
N THR A 64 -8.20 7.08 -9.55
CA THR A 64 -9.18 6.18 -8.92
C THR A 64 -8.91 5.97 -7.43
N HIS A 65 -7.89 6.63 -6.88
CA HIS A 65 -7.38 6.34 -5.54
C HIS A 65 -6.94 7.54 -4.70
N GLY A 66 -6.59 8.68 -5.32
CA GLY A 66 -6.26 9.92 -4.61
C GLY A 66 -4.82 10.02 -4.06
N TYR A 67 -4.03 8.94 -4.03
CA TYR A 67 -2.63 8.96 -3.56
C TYR A 67 -1.65 9.80 -4.38
N ASP A 68 -1.96 10.11 -5.63
CA ASP A 68 -1.17 10.93 -6.54
C ASP A 68 -1.56 12.41 -6.43
N ILE A 69 -1.46 12.97 -5.22
CA ILE A 69 -1.81 14.36 -4.89
C ILE A 69 -0.95 15.33 -5.72
N VAL A 70 -1.59 16.29 -6.39
CA VAL A 70 -0.93 17.36 -7.15
C VAL A 70 -1.06 18.73 -6.49
N ASP A 71 -2.03 18.90 -5.59
CA ASP A 71 -2.24 20.14 -4.84
C ASP A 71 -2.85 19.85 -3.46
N HIS A 72 -2.09 20.12 -2.40
CA HIS A 72 -2.51 19.92 -1.02
C HIS A 72 -3.50 20.97 -0.50
N SER A 73 -3.65 22.10 -1.19
CA SER A 73 -4.48 23.23 -0.76
C SER A 73 -5.94 23.13 -1.21
N MET A 74 -6.26 22.16 -2.07
CA MET A 74 -7.57 22.03 -2.69
C MET A 74 -8.17 20.64 -2.49
N ILE A 75 -9.47 20.57 -2.19
CA ILE A 75 -10.24 19.31 -2.24
C ILE A 75 -10.47 18.91 -3.70
N ASN A 76 -10.29 17.63 -4.02
CA ASN A 76 -10.40 17.09 -5.37
C ASN A 76 -11.76 17.44 -6.01
N PRO A 77 -11.79 18.11 -7.17
CA PRO A 77 -13.03 18.46 -7.85
C PRO A 77 -13.78 17.25 -8.42
N GLU A 78 -13.10 16.16 -8.80
CA GLU A 78 -13.72 15.01 -9.46
C GLU A 78 -14.78 14.28 -8.61
N PRO A 79 -14.55 13.98 -7.31
CA PRO A 79 -15.59 13.42 -6.44
C PRO A 79 -16.60 14.46 -5.93
N GLY A 80 -16.60 15.69 -6.44
CA GLY A 80 -17.59 16.73 -6.10
C GLY A 80 -17.04 17.98 -5.41
N GLY A 81 -15.71 18.09 -5.23
CA GLY A 81 -15.04 19.26 -4.67
C GLY A 81 -15.43 19.57 -3.22
N GLU A 82 -15.07 20.75 -2.77
CA GLU A 82 -15.33 21.21 -1.40
C GLU A 82 -16.83 21.18 -1.05
N ALA A 83 -17.70 21.61 -1.96
CA ALA A 83 -19.15 21.62 -1.73
C ALA A 83 -19.72 20.20 -1.53
N GLY A 84 -19.25 19.22 -2.31
CA GLY A 84 -19.62 17.81 -2.12
C GLY A 84 -19.10 17.26 -0.80
N PHE A 85 -17.84 17.53 -0.46
CA PHE A 85 -17.24 17.12 0.80
C PHE A 85 -18.00 17.68 2.01
N LEU A 86 -18.42 18.96 1.97
CA LEU A 86 -19.18 19.56 3.06
C LEU A 86 -20.54 18.88 3.26
N ARG A 87 -21.26 18.55 2.18
CA ARG A 87 -22.52 17.78 2.26
C ARG A 87 -22.30 16.39 2.85
N PHE A 88 -21.25 15.70 2.43
CA PHE A 88 -20.87 14.40 3.00
C PHE A 88 -20.56 14.51 4.49
N SER A 89 -19.73 15.49 4.90
CA SER A 89 -19.41 15.72 6.30
C SER A 89 -20.63 16.11 7.13
N ASP A 90 -21.56 16.90 6.59
CA ASP A 90 -22.82 17.25 7.25
C ASP A 90 -23.72 16.01 7.43
N ALA A 91 -23.78 15.13 6.44
CA ALA A 91 -24.51 13.86 6.53
C ALA A 91 -23.92 12.97 7.63
N LEU A 92 -22.59 12.83 7.70
CA LEU A 92 -21.90 12.09 8.77
C LEU A 92 -22.27 12.65 10.16
N LYS A 93 -22.19 13.97 10.33
CA LYS A 93 -22.55 14.65 11.59
C LYS A 93 -24.01 14.43 11.97
N ALA A 94 -24.93 14.46 11.00
CA ALA A 94 -26.36 14.23 11.25
C ALA A 94 -26.68 12.81 11.75
N HIS A 95 -25.75 11.86 11.55
CA HIS A 95 -25.87 10.46 11.96
C HIS A 95 -24.88 10.04 13.07
N ASP A 96 -24.24 11.01 13.72
CA ASP A 96 -23.21 10.79 14.77
C ASP A 96 -22.05 9.89 14.31
N ILE A 97 -21.67 9.99 13.02
CA ILE A 97 -20.53 9.28 12.45
C ILE A 97 -19.35 10.24 12.34
N GLY A 98 -18.19 9.86 12.86
CA GLY A 98 -16.94 10.61 12.70
C GLY A 98 -16.23 10.31 11.38
N LEU A 99 -15.23 11.13 11.03
CA LEU A 99 -14.41 10.96 9.85
C LEU A 99 -12.94 10.77 10.23
N ILE A 100 -12.34 9.66 9.79
CA ILE A 100 -10.91 9.42 9.79
C ILE A 100 -10.43 9.65 8.35
N LEU A 101 -9.53 10.61 8.15
CA LEU A 101 -9.01 10.95 6.83
C LEU A 101 -7.64 10.32 6.59
N ASP A 102 -7.50 9.64 5.46
CA ASP A 102 -6.22 9.20 4.92
C ASP A 102 -5.42 10.38 4.34
N ILE A 103 -4.17 10.53 4.76
CA ILE A 103 -3.28 11.63 4.33
C ILE A 103 -1.97 11.08 3.78
N VAL A 104 -1.42 11.77 2.78
CA VAL A 104 -0.24 11.32 2.01
C VAL A 104 0.90 12.32 2.16
N PRO A 105 1.73 12.23 3.23
CA PRO A 105 2.80 13.20 3.47
C PRO A 105 4.09 12.89 2.72
N ASN A 106 4.28 11.64 2.26
CA ASN A 106 5.57 11.19 1.75
C ASN A 106 5.89 11.70 0.34
N HIS A 107 4.87 11.92 -0.50
CA HIS A 107 5.06 12.10 -1.94
C HIS A 107 3.90 12.86 -2.61
N MET A 108 4.13 13.33 -3.83
CA MET A 108 3.14 13.96 -4.70
C MET A 108 3.16 13.36 -6.12
N GLY A 109 2.02 13.41 -6.80
CA GLY A 109 1.85 13.07 -8.21
C GLY A 109 2.60 14.02 -9.13
N ILE A 110 3.37 13.47 -10.07
CA ILE A 110 4.12 14.20 -11.09
C ILE A 110 3.92 13.57 -12.48
N GLY A 111 4.42 14.23 -13.52
CA GLY A 111 4.34 13.73 -14.90
C GLY A 111 3.03 14.09 -15.57
N GLY A 112 2.89 15.35 -15.99
CA GLY A 112 1.66 15.94 -16.52
C GLY A 112 1.79 17.45 -16.56
N ALA A 113 0.66 18.16 -16.47
CA ALA A 113 0.58 19.62 -16.45
C ALA A 113 -0.17 20.16 -15.21
N ASP A 114 -0.34 19.31 -14.21
CA ASP A 114 -1.31 19.43 -13.12
C ASP A 114 -0.69 19.69 -11.73
N ASN A 115 0.63 19.56 -11.60
CA ASN A 115 1.37 19.85 -10.37
C ASN A 115 2.27 21.09 -10.54
N ASP A 116 1.79 22.24 -10.08
CA ASP A 116 2.47 23.52 -10.22
C ASP A 116 3.82 23.56 -9.49
N TRP A 117 3.95 22.85 -8.36
CA TRP A 117 5.22 22.81 -7.63
C TRP A 117 6.28 22.09 -8.44
N TRP A 118 5.93 20.94 -9.04
CA TRP A 118 6.84 20.18 -9.89
C TRP A 118 7.17 20.92 -11.19
N LEU A 119 6.16 21.55 -11.83
CA LEU A 119 6.37 22.40 -13.01
C LEU A 119 7.35 23.55 -12.72
N SER A 120 7.22 24.18 -11.56
CA SER A 120 8.15 25.23 -11.12
C SER A 120 9.58 24.71 -10.95
N VAL A 121 9.77 23.52 -10.35
CA VAL A 121 11.11 22.90 -10.23
C VAL A 121 11.68 22.53 -11.60
N MET A 122 10.87 22.04 -12.54
CA MET A 122 11.32 21.78 -13.91
C MET A 122 11.77 23.09 -14.59
N GLU A 123 10.98 24.17 -14.48
CA GLU A 123 11.30 25.44 -15.11
C GLU A 123 12.59 26.07 -14.54
N TRP A 124 12.72 26.10 -13.21
CA TRP A 124 13.74 26.91 -12.51
C TRP A 124 14.87 26.10 -11.86
N GLY A 125 14.74 24.79 -11.78
CA GLY A 125 15.72 23.93 -11.10
C GLY A 125 15.88 24.30 -9.62
N GLN A 126 17.12 24.38 -9.16
CA GLN A 126 17.47 24.79 -7.79
C GLN A 126 17.05 26.23 -7.44
N LEU A 127 16.78 27.07 -8.44
CA LEU A 127 16.31 28.44 -8.22
C LEU A 127 14.79 28.51 -7.97
N SER A 128 14.07 27.41 -8.14
CA SER A 128 12.64 27.37 -7.85
C SER A 128 12.38 27.63 -6.36
N PRO A 129 11.33 28.37 -5.99
CA PRO A 129 10.83 28.42 -4.62
C PRO A 129 10.45 27.03 -4.06
N GLN A 130 10.25 26.05 -4.95
CA GLN A 130 9.93 24.66 -4.59
C GLN A 130 11.15 23.73 -4.67
N GLY A 131 12.35 24.27 -4.93
CA GLY A 131 13.57 23.48 -5.15
C GLY A 131 13.99 22.62 -3.94
N ALA A 132 13.60 23.03 -2.73
CA ALA A 132 13.83 22.29 -1.49
C ALA A 132 12.63 21.43 -1.04
N THR A 133 11.48 21.54 -1.71
CA THR A 133 10.25 20.82 -1.35
C THR A 133 10.34 19.33 -1.67
N PHE A 134 11.00 18.98 -2.77
CA PHE A 134 11.20 17.60 -3.22
C PHE A 134 12.61 17.11 -2.84
N ASP A 135 12.74 15.80 -2.62
CA ASP A 135 14.03 15.16 -2.34
C ASP A 135 14.78 14.86 -3.64
N ILE A 136 15.55 15.84 -4.12
CA ILE A 136 16.31 15.80 -5.37
C ILE A 136 17.81 15.81 -5.08
N ASP A 137 18.54 14.84 -5.64
CA ASP A 137 19.99 14.77 -5.63
C ASP A 137 20.58 15.46 -6.88
N TRP A 138 20.71 16.78 -6.80
CA TRP A 138 21.27 17.60 -7.90
C TRP A 138 22.73 17.27 -8.22
N GLU A 139 23.48 16.77 -7.24
CA GLU A 139 24.90 16.42 -7.36
C GLU A 139 25.13 15.01 -7.91
N ARG A 140 24.07 14.27 -8.20
CA ARG A 140 24.20 12.92 -8.70
C ARG A 140 25.07 12.90 -9.97
N ILE A 141 26.02 11.96 -10.00
CA ILE A 141 26.82 11.66 -11.19
C ILE A 141 25.89 11.38 -12.37
N GLY A 142 26.11 12.07 -13.49
CA GLY A 142 25.30 11.97 -14.71
C GLY A 142 24.09 12.90 -14.77
N ALA A 143 23.68 13.52 -13.65
CA ALA A 143 22.62 14.53 -13.63
C ALA A 143 23.12 15.92 -14.06
N ASN A 144 24.40 16.23 -13.83
CA ASN A 144 25.04 17.50 -14.21
C ASN A 144 24.26 18.75 -13.74
N GLY A 145 23.73 18.71 -12.51
CA GLY A 145 22.93 19.80 -11.95
C GLY A 145 21.51 19.90 -12.51
N LYS A 146 21.05 18.93 -13.31
CA LYS A 146 19.70 18.89 -13.90
C LYS A 146 18.81 17.85 -13.23
N LEU A 147 17.51 18.06 -13.30
CA LEU A 147 16.48 17.09 -12.96
C LEU A 147 16.32 16.06 -14.08
N VAL A 148 16.55 14.78 -13.81
CA VAL A 148 16.43 13.73 -14.82
C VAL A 148 14.98 13.24 -14.89
N LEU A 149 14.35 13.36 -16.07
CA LEU A 149 12.93 13.12 -16.29
C LEU A 149 12.71 11.94 -17.27
N PRO A 150 12.55 10.70 -16.76
CA PRO A 150 12.42 9.51 -17.58
C PRO A 150 10.96 9.30 -18.08
N PHE A 151 10.45 10.23 -18.89
CA PHE A 151 9.07 10.22 -19.40
C PHE A 151 8.96 9.88 -20.89
N LEU A 152 10.07 9.80 -21.62
CA LEU A 152 10.02 9.53 -23.06
C LEU A 152 9.73 8.04 -23.31
N GLY A 153 8.86 7.75 -24.28
CA GLY A 153 8.54 6.38 -24.72
C GLY A 153 9.65 5.72 -25.57
N LYS A 154 10.62 6.50 -26.04
CA LYS A 154 11.79 6.06 -26.81
C LYS A 154 13.05 6.85 -26.42
N ARG A 155 14.18 6.58 -27.08
CA ARG A 155 15.43 7.31 -26.83
C ARG A 155 15.27 8.78 -27.22
N TYR A 156 15.99 9.67 -26.52
CA TYR A 156 15.88 11.12 -26.69
C TYR A 156 16.02 11.57 -28.16
N GLY A 157 17.08 11.14 -28.86
CA GLY A 157 17.31 11.49 -30.26
C GLY A 157 16.15 11.06 -31.16
N ASP A 158 15.67 9.82 -30.99
CA ASP A 158 14.52 9.32 -31.76
C ASP A 158 13.26 10.14 -31.47
N ALA A 159 12.99 10.50 -30.20
CA ALA A 159 11.81 11.29 -29.82
C ALA A 159 11.86 12.71 -30.41
N LEU A 160 13.06 13.32 -30.42
CA LEU A 160 13.29 14.63 -31.00
C LEU A 160 13.10 14.58 -32.53
N GLU A 161 13.83 13.72 -33.23
CA GLU A 161 13.87 13.67 -34.70
C GLU A 161 12.59 13.13 -35.34
N THR A 162 11.76 12.39 -34.57
CA THR A 162 10.41 12.01 -35.00
C THR A 162 9.35 13.09 -34.74
N GLY A 163 9.75 14.24 -34.17
CA GLY A 163 8.84 15.36 -33.89
C GLY A 163 7.83 15.09 -32.78
N GLU A 164 8.12 14.14 -31.88
CA GLU A 164 7.28 13.87 -30.72
C GLU A 164 7.46 14.91 -29.61
N LEU A 165 8.63 15.55 -29.53
CA LEU A 165 8.88 16.70 -28.66
C LEU A 165 8.47 17.98 -29.38
N LYS A 166 7.40 18.62 -28.91
CA LYS A 166 6.83 19.81 -29.56
C LYS A 166 6.91 21.03 -28.66
N LEU A 167 7.69 22.02 -29.07
CA LEU A 167 7.61 23.37 -28.52
C LEU A 167 6.25 23.97 -28.87
N THR A 168 5.60 24.56 -27.87
CA THR A 168 4.38 25.35 -28.00
C THR A 168 4.49 26.63 -27.19
N VAL A 169 3.61 27.58 -27.49
CA VAL A 169 3.42 28.81 -26.69
C VAL A 169 2.01 28.78 -26.11
N ASP A 170 1.90 29.17 -24.84
CA ASP A 170 0.64 29.57 -24.23
C ASP A 170 0.59 31.11 -24.29
N GLU A 171 -0.20 31.63 -25.22
CA GLU A 171 -0.33 33.08 -25.43
C GLU A 171 -1.03 33.79 -24.26
N GLN A 172 -1.82 33.07 -23.46
CA GLN A 172 -2.51 33.64 -22.29
C GLN A 172 -1.59 33.72 -21.07
N GLU A 173 -0.69 32.76 -20.92
CA GLU A 173 0.33 32.77 -19.87
C GLU A 173 1.61 33.50 -20.29
N GLY A 174 1.80 33.76 -21.59
CA GLY A 174 3.05 34.29 -22.13
C GLY A 174 4.22 33.32 -21.88
N SER A 175 3.96 32.02 -21.94
CA SER A 175 4.91 30.98 -21.56
C SER A 175 5.19 30.01 -22.72
N PHE A 176 6.39 29.42 -22.73
CA PHE A 176 6.76 28.37 -23.69
C PHE A 176 6.90 27.03 -22.99
N SER A 177 6.52 25.95 -23.64
CA SER A 177 6.63 24.59 -23.09
C SER A 177 6.94 23.57 -24.18
N ILE A 178 7.62 22.49 -23.82
CA ILE A 178 7.74 21.30 -24.63
C ILE A 178 6.65 20.33 -24.21
N TRP A 179 5.93 19.79 -25.18
CA TRP A 179 4.95 18.73 -24.96
C TRP A 179 5.45 17.42 -25.54
N HIS A 180 5.25 16.35 -24.76
CA HIS A 180 5.36 14.97 -25.22
C HIS A 180 4.10 14.23 -24.77
N TRP A 181 3.18 14.02 -25.72
CA TRP A 181 1.82 13.56 -25.43
C TRP A 181 1.15 14.43 -24.35
N GLU A 182 0.79 13.86 -23.20
CA GLU A 182 0.19 14.56 -22.07
C GLU A 182 1.19 15.29 -21.15
N HIS A 183 2.50 15.08 -21.30
CA HIS A 183 3.50 15.65 -20.42
C HIS A 183 3.92 17.05 -20.87
N ARG A 184 3.83 18.03 -19.95
CA ARG A 184 4.28 19.41 -20.13
C ARG A 184 5.64 19.61 -19.47
N PHE A 185 6.60 20.15 -20.23
CA PHE A 185 7.92 20.54 -19.73
C PHE A 185 8.14 22.04 -19.97
N PRO A 186 7.98 22.90 -18.95
CA PRO A 186 8.10 24.35 -19.08
C PRO A 186 9.50 24.78 -19.52
N ILE A 187 9.58 25.77 -20.41
CA ILE A 187 10.86 26.37 -20.80
C ILE A 187 11.21 27.49 -19.83
N ASN A 188 12.45 27.50 -19.33
CA ASN A 188 12.96 28.55 -18.48
C ASN A 188 12.92 29.92 -19.20
N PRO A 189 12.30 30.97 -18.63
CA PRO A 189 12.18 32.29 -19.24
C PRO A 189 13.51 32.92 -19.65
N LEU A 190 14.61 32.62 -18.95
CA LEU A 190 15.95 33.10 -19.30
C LEU A 190 16.42 32.61 -20.67
N THR A 191 15.78 31.56 -21.21
CA THR A 191 16.06 31.01 -22.54
C THR A 191 15.11 31.50 -23.63
N TYR A 192 14.05 32.25 -23.28
CA TYR A 192 13.09 32.80 -24.26
C TYR A 192 13.72 33.69 -25.33
N PRO A 193 14.81 34.46 -25.10
CA PRO A 193 15.45 35.24 -26.16
C PRO A 193 15.74 34.44 -27.44
N ILE A 194 16.06 33.14 -27.34
CA ILE A 194 16.29 32.27 -28.51
C ILE A 194 15.05 32.19 -29.42
N VAL A 195 13.86 32.18 -28.83
CA VAL A 195 12.57 32.13 -29.53
C VAL A 195 12.11 33.53 -29.92
N LEU A 196 12.13 34.48 -28.96
CA LEU A 196 11.66 35.85 -29.17
C LEU A 196 12.43 36.58 -30.27
N ASP A 197 13.75 36.39 -30.37
CA ASP A 197 14.55 37.01 -31.45
C ASP A 197 14.12 36.52 -32.82
N ARG A 198 13.81 35.23 -32.95
CA ARG A 198 13.36 34.65 -34.21
C ARG A 198 11.96 35.14 -34.57
N MET A 199 11.09 35.30 -33.58
CA MET A 199 9.79 35.97 -33.77
C MET A 199 9.97 37.38 -34.32
N LEU A 200 10.92 38.15 -33.77
CA LEU A 200 11.26 39.49 -34.25
C LEU A 200 11.79 39.50 -35.70
N THR A 201 12.57 38.49 -36.10
CA THR A 201 13.03 38.36 -37.50
C THR A 201 11.91 38.03 -38.49
N LEU A 202 10.81 37.45 -38.00
CA LEU A 202 9.63 37.08 -38.78
C LEU A 202 8.47 38.08 -38.60
N ALA A 203 8.73 39.23 -37.96
CA ALA A 203 7.74 40.26 -37.69
C ALA A 203 7.16 40.82 -39.00
N PRO A 204 5.83 40.79 -39.21
CA PRO A 204 5.20 41.40 -40.38
C PRO A 204 5.38 42.92 -40.42
N ASP A 205 5.31 43.58 -39.26
CA ASP A 205 5.56 45.02 -39.06
C ASP A 205 6.39 45.26 -37.79
N PRO A 206 7.73 45.45 -37.90
CA PRO A 206 8.60 45.72 -36.76
C PRO A 206 8.29 47.01 -35.99
N ALA A 207 7.51 47.94 -36.55
CA ALA A 207 7.17 49.20 -35.89
C ALA A 207 5.99 49.07 -34.91
N GLU A 208 5.21 47.99 -35.01
CA GLU A 208 4.06 47.73 -34.17
C GLU A 208 4.46 47.67 -32.67
N PRO A 209 3.68 48.27 -31.75
CA PRO A 209 4.02 48.31 -30.32
C PRO A 209 4.32 46.93 -29.69
N ALA A 210 3.61 45.88 -30.10
CA ALA A 210 3.81 44.52 -29.57
C ALA A 210 5.22 43.97 -29.87
N PHE A 211 5.76 44.18 -31.08
CA PHE A 211 7.13 43.75 -31.40
C PHE A 211 8.19 44.59 -30.66
N ARG A 212 7.94 45.87 -30.40
CA ARG A 212 8.82 46.68 -29.54
C ARG A 212 8.84 46.18 -28.10
N GLU A 213 7.69 45.75 -27.59
CA GLU A 213 7.59 45.13 -26.27
C GLU A 213 8.39 43.81 -26.22
N VAL A 214 8.21 42.93 -27.22
CA VAL A 214 8.97 41.66 -27.32
C VAL A 214 10.49 41.91 -27.39
N LEU A 215 10.94 42.94 -28.10
CA LEU A 215 12.35 43.33 -28.12
C LEU A 215 12.85 43.76 -26.73
N ALA A 216 12.06 44.56 -26.01
CA ALA A 216 12.38 44.98 -24.64
C ALA A 216 12.43 43.79 -23.67
N LEU A 217 11.49 42.85 -23.79
CA LEU A 217 11.46 41.61 -23.02
C LEU A 217 12.69 40.74 -23.30
N SER A 218 13.03 40.50 -24.57
CA SER A 218 14.23 39.74 -24.97
C SER A 218 15.52 40.36 -24.40
N ALA A 219 15.66 41.69 -24.47
CA ALA A 219 16.81 42.39 -23.90
C ALA A 219 16.89 42.26 -22.37
N ARG A 220 15.75 42.39 -21.67
CA ARG A 220 15.70 42.27 -20.22
C ARG A 220 16.04 40.86 -19.74
N LEU A 221 15.49 39.83 -20.38
CA LEU A 221 15.73 38.43 -20.04
C LEU A 221 17.21 38.04 -20.18
N ARG A 222 17.92 38.55 -21.20
CA ARG A 222 19.38 38.37 -21.29
C ARG A 222 20.12 38.99 -20.11
N THR A 223 19.76 40.22 -19.77
CA THR A 223 20.39 40.94 -18.64
C THR A 223 20.20 40.17 -17.33
N LEU A 224 19.01 39.57 -17.13
CA LEU A 224 18.73 38.74 -15.95
C LEU A 224 19.54 37.44 -15.95
N GLY A 225 19.69 36.79 -17.10
CA GLY A 225 20.50 35.57 -17.23
C GLY A 225 21.98 35.77 -16.92
N GLU A 226 22.52 36.97 -17.15
CA GLU A 226 23.92 37.31 -16.86
C GLU A 226 24.17 37.68 -15.39
N ALA A 227 23.15 38.21 -14.70
CA ALA A 227 23.33 38.87 -13.40
C ALA A 227 23.19 37.94 -12.17
N GLY A 228 22.69 36.71 -12.33
CA GLY A 228 22.61 35.70 -11.24
C GLY A 228 21.92 36.19 -9.97
N GLN A 229 20.83 36.96 -10.08
CA GLN A 229 20.24 37.71 -8.97
C GLN A 229 19.22 36.92 -8.13
N PRO A 230 19.02 37.27 -6.85
CA PRO A 230 18.10 36.55 -5.93
C PRO A 230 16.60 36.66 -6.27
N ASP A 231 16.18 37.62 -7.10
CA ASP A 231 14.76 37.92 -7.38
C ASP A 231 14.35 37.66 -8.85
N VAL A 232 15.16 36.86 -9.56
CA VAL A 232 14.96 36.57 -10.99
C VAL A 232 13.62 35.88 -11.25
N PHE A 233 13.14 35.06 -10.31
CA PHE A 233 11.87 34.35 -10.43
C PHE A 233 10.67 35.32 -10.53
N ALA A 234 10.46 36.17 -9.52
CA ALA A 234 9.30 37.06 -9.47
C ALA A 234 9.31 38.07 -10.63
N GLU A 235 10.50 38.54 -11.01
CA GLU A 235 10.63 39.43 -12.15
C GLU A 235 10.24 38.72 -13.46
N CYS A 236 10.68 37.47 -13.68
CA CYS A 236 10.36 36.74 -14.90
C CYS A 236 8.87 36.39 -15.01
N GLU A 237 8.16 36.15 -13.91
CA GLU A 237 6.70 36.01 -13.94
C GLU A 237 6.01 37.32 -14.41
N GLY A 238 6.50 38.47 -13.97
CA GLY A 238 6.05 39.77 -14.49
C GLY A 238 6.35 39.96 -15.98
N LEU A 239 7.47 39.42 -16.48
CA LEU A 239 7.83 39.46 -17.90
C LEU A 239 6.96 38.52 -18.76
N LYS A 240 6.58 37.35 -18.24
CA LYS A 240 5.62 36.45 -18.90
C LYS A 240 4.25 37.13 -19.06
N GLN A 241 3.75 37.78 -18.01
CA GLN A 241 2.47 38.51 -18.10
C GLN A 241 2.52 39.62 -19.17
N ARG A 242 3.62 40.38 -19.25
CA ARG A 242 3.81 41.39 -20.31
C ARG A 242 3.87 40.77 -21.70
N LEU A 243 4.45 39.58 -21.85
CA LEU A 243 4.44 38.84 -23.10
C LEU A 243 3.02 38.41 -23.49
N ALA A 244 2.23 37.92 -22.53
CA ALA A 244 0.82 37.58 -22.74
C ALA A 244 -0.01 38.80 -23.19
N ASP A 245 0.19 39.95 -22.53
CA ASP A 245 -0.46 41.21 -22.91
C ASP A 245 -0.08 41.63 -24.34
N ALA A 246 1.18 41.42 -24.75
CA ALA A 246 1.65 41.69 -26.10
C ALA A 246 0.99 40.75 -27.15
N PHE A 247 0.79 39.47 -26.82
CA PHE A 247 0.04 38.54 -27.66
C PHE A 247 -1.43 38.94 -27.79
N ALA A 248 -2.09 39.27 -26.68
CA ALA A 248 -3.48 39.73 -26.68
C ALA A 248 -3.69 41.00 -27.52
N ALA A 249 -2.66 41.84 -27.64
CA ALA A 249 -2.69 43.09 -28.40
C ALA A 249 -2.36 42.94 -29.90
N SER A 250 -1.83 41.80 -30.37
CA SER A 250 -1.35 41.65 -31.75
C SER A 250 -1.53 40.25 -32.33
N SER A 251 -2.39 40.13 -33.33
CA SER A 251 -2.49 38.90 -34.14
C SER A 251 -1.25 38.66 -35.01
N GLY A 252 -0.51 39.72 -35.37
CA GLY A 252 0.74 39.61 -36.12
C GLY A 252 1.84 38.93 -35.30
N LEU A 253 1.83 39.15 -33.98
CA LEU A 253 2.73 38.46 -33.06
C LEU A 253 2.41 36.97 -32.94
N SER A 254 1.13 36.59 -32.82
CA SER A 254 0.71 35.18 -32.83
C SER A 254 1.11 34.47 -34.13
N GLU A 255 0.99 35.13 -35.28
CA GLU A 255 1.44 34.57 -36.56
C GLU A 255 2.97 34.37 -36.61
N ALA A 256 3.74 35.36 -36.16
CA ALA A 256 5.20 35.27 -36.08
C ALA A 256 5.65 34.15 -35.11
N ALA A 257 4.96 33.99 -33.97
CA ALA A 257 5.19 32.91 -33.02
C ALA A 257 4.91 31.54 -33.65
N ALA A 258 3.75 31.37 -34.30
CA ALA A 258 3.37 30.11 -34.95
C ALA A 258 4.40 29.68 -36.01
N ARG A 259 4.87 30.62 -36.85
CA ARG A 259 5.92 30.34 -37.86
C ARG A 259 7.27 30.00 -37.21
N THR A 260 7.65 30.72 -36.15
CA THR A 260 8.89 30.46 -35.40
C THR A 260 8.86 29.07 -34.78
N ILE A 261 7.77 28.72 -34.10
CA ILE A 261 7.58 27.43 -33.43
C ILE A 261 7.58 26.29 -34.45
N ALA A 262 6.89 26.45 -35.59
CA ALA A 262 6.90 25.45 -36.66
C ALA A 262 8.32 25.18 -37.18
N MET A 263 9.14 26.22 -37.34
CA MET A 263 10.55 26.06 -37.73
C MET A 263 11.38 25.38 -36.63
N LEU A 264 11.17 25.75 -35.36
CA LEU A 264 11.93 25.18 -34.24
C LEU A 264 11.58 23.71 -33.98
N ASN A 265 10.34 23.30 -34.23
CA ASN A 265 9.90 21.91 -34.13
C ASN A 265 10.48 20.97 -35.20
N GLY A 266 11.30 21.49 -36.12
CA GLY A 266 12.01 20.71 -37.11
C GLY A 266 11.11 20.05 -38.16
N ALA A 267 11.74 19.28 -39.04
CA ALA A 267 11.11 18.53 -40.10
C ALA A 267 11.62 17.08 -40.07
N THR A 268 10.70 16.13 -39.88
CA THR A 268 11.02 14.70 -39.84
C THR A 268 11.78 14.27 -41.10
N GLY A 269 12.90 13.57 -40.91
CA GLY A 269 13.80 13.16 -41.99
C GLY A 269 14.94 14.16 -42.29
N ILE A 270 14.99 15.30 -41.59
CA ILE A 270 16.08 16.28 -41.67
C ILE A 270 16.60 16.54 -40.24
N PRO A 271 17.54 15.73 -39.71
CA PRO A 271 18.00 15.84 -38.32
C PRO A 271 18.49 17.24 -37.91
N GLU A 272 19.21 17.93 -38.79
CA GLU A 272 19.79 19.26 -38.53
C GLU A 272 18.72 20.33 -38.30
N SER A 273 17.47 20.09 -38.74
CA SER A 273 16.35 21.00 -38.49
C SER A 273 15.96 21.08 -37.00
N PHE A 274 16.34 20.08 -36.20
CA PHE A 274 16.05 20.02 -34.76
C PHE A 274 17.15 20.63 -33.88
N ASP A 275 18.30 21.04 -34.45
CA ASP A 275 19.48 21.51 -33.71
C ASP A 275 19.18 22.69 -32.77
N THR A 276 18.26 23.58 -33.16
CA THR A 276 17.89 24.71 -32.29
C THR A 276 17.02 24.27 -31.12
N LEU A 277 16.07 23.36 -31.35
CA LEU A 277 15.25 22.79 -30.28
C LEU A 277 16.09 21.95 -29.32
N HIS A 278 17.03 21.16 -29.85
CA HIS A 278 18.00 20.44 -29.04
C HIS A 278 18.79 21.38 -28.13
N ARG A 279 19.32 22.50 -28.66
CA ARG A 279 20.01 23.51 -27.86
C ARG A 279 19.13 24.13 -26.77
N ILE A 280 17.86 24.42 -27.08
CA ILE A 280 16.91 24.91 -26.07
C ILE A 280 16.75 23.86 -24.96
N LEU A 281 16.49 22.60 -25.31
CA LEU A 281 16.36 21.50 -24.35
C LEU A 281 17.61 21.30 -23.49
N GLU A 282 18.81 21.44 -24.07
CA GLU A 282 20.07 21.33 -23.34
C GLU A 282 20.34 22.50 -22.38
N MET A 283 19.63 23.61 -22.50
CA MET A 283 19.73 24.75 -21.57
C MET A 283 18.74 24.66 -20.40
N GLN A 284 17.82 23.68 -20.41
CA GLN A 284 16.81 23.58 -19.36
C GLN A 284 17.39 22.99 -18.07
N SER A 285 16.71 23.27 -16.95
CA SER A 285 17.01 22.73 -15.62
C SER A 285 16.70 21.24 -15.50
N TYR A 286 16.10 20.63 -16.54
CA TYR A 286 15.81 19.21 -16.64
C TYR A 286 16.47 18.57 -17.86
N ARG A 287 16.59 17.24 -17.80
CA ARG A 287 17.03 16.37 -18.89
C ARG A 287 15.96 15.33 -19.16
N LEU A 288 15.33 15.38 -20.33
CA LEU A 288 14.38 14.36 -20.77
C LEU A 288 15.11 13.06 -21.11
N ALA A 289 14.60 11.94 -20.62
CA ALA A 289 15.22 10.63 -20.79
C ALA A 289 14.19 9.55 -21.12
N TYR A 290 14.68 8.45 -21.71
CA TYR A 290 13.87 7.27 -21.97
C TYR A 290 13.40 6.63 -20.67
N TRP A 291 12.12 6.27 -20.55
CA TRP A 291 11.56 5.78 -19.29
C TRP A 291 12.31 4.59 -18.68
N ARG A 292 12.93 3.74 -19.52
CA ARG A 292 13.70 2.57 -19.04
C ARG A 292 15.00 2.92 -18.31
N VAL A 293 15.51 4.14 -18.44
CA VAL A 293 16.69 4.57 -17.65
C VAL A 293 16.31 5.04 -16.25
N ALA A 294 15.02 5.10 -15.89
CA ALA A 294 14.59 5.53 -14.56
C ALA A 294 15.26 4.75 -13.44
N ALA A 295 15.33 3.42 -13.59
CA ALA A 295 15.99 2.52 -12.66
C ALA A 295 17.44 2.92 -12.34
N SER A 296 18.17 3.54 -13.29
CA SER A 296 19.61 3.83 -13.16
C SER A 296 19.96 5.31 -13.09
N ASP A 297 19.08 6.23 -13.51
CA ASP A 297 19.41 7.64 -13.79
C ASP A 297 18.47 8.64 -13.08
N ILE A 298 17.41 8.21 -12.39
CA ILE A 298 16.47 9.11 -11.68
C ILE A 298 17.04 9.75 -10.42
N ASN A 299 17.17 11.08 -10.40
CA ASN A 299 17.85 11.79 -9.31
C ASN A 299 16.90 12.44 -8.29
N TYR A 300 15.69 11.92 -8.15
CA TYR A 300 14.78 12.29 -7.09
C TYR A 300 14.27 11.03 -6.39
N ARG A 301 14.00 11.12 -5.08
CA ARG A 301 13.40 10.01 -4.34
C ARG A 301 11.99 9.76 -4.86
N ARG A 302 11.63 8.50 -5.04
CA ARG A 302 10.30 8.07 -5.48
C ARG A 302 9.52 7.41 -4.35
N PHE A 303 8.20 7.27 -4.54
CA PHE A 303 7.44 6.24 -3.85
C PHE A 303 7.66 4.89 -4.55
N PHE A 304 8.34 3.97 -3.87
CA PHE A 304 8.83 2.72 -4.45
C PHE A 304 9.54 2.95 -5.80
N ASP A 305 9.17 2.21 -6.85
CA ASP A 305 9.71 2.34 -8.21
C ASP A 305 8.75 3.06 -9.17
N ILE A 306 7.80 3.85 -8.63
CA ILE A 306 6.81 4.60 -9.40
C ILE A 306 7.38 5.98 -9.78
N ASN A 307 7.74 6.15 -11.05
CA ASN A 307 8.35 7.39 -11.56
C ASN A 307 7.42 8.61 -11.50
N THR A 308 6.11 8.41 -11.42
CA THR A 308 5.11 9.49 -11.37
C THR A 308 4.82 9.96 -9.94
N LEU A 309 5.58 9.52 -8.93
CA LEU A 309 5.40 9.91 -7.53
C LEU A 309 6.73 10.38 -6.93
N ALA A 310 6.88 11.71 -6.76
CA ALA A 310 8.10 12.32 -6.24
C ALA A 310 8.02 12.51 -4.72
N GLY A 311 9.08 12.11 -4.02
CA GLY A 311 9.21 12.22 -2.57
C GLY A 311 9.28 13.68 -2.12
N VAL A 312 8.46 14.02 -1.13
CA VAL A 312 8.39 15.34 -0.49
C VAL A 312 9.20 15.34 0.80
N ARG A 313 9.86 16.47 1.09
CA ARG A 313 10.68 16.69 2.30
C ARG A 313 9.83 17.24 3.43
N VAL A 314 8.88 16.44 3.91
CA VAL A 314 7.94 16.84 4.98
C VAL A 314 8.62 17.06 6.33
N GLU A 315 9.88 16.65 6.48
CA GLU A 315 10.71 17.01 7.63
C GLU A 315 11.02 18.51 7.72
N GLU A 316 10.90 19.24 6.61
CA GLU A 316 11.06 20.70 6.58
C GLU A 316 9.79 21.38 7.12
N PRO A 317 9.87 22.24 8.15
CA PRO A 317 8.69 22.81 8.80
C PRO A 317 7.75 23.58 7.85
N GLU A 318 8.29 24.32 6.88
CA GLU A 318 7.48 25.05 5.90
C GLU A 318 6.72 24.10 4.97
N VAL A 319 7.38 23.02 4.52
CA VAL A 319 6.76 22.00 3.67
C VAL A 319 5.66 21.27 4.44
N PHE A 320 5.90 20.90 5.70
CA PHE A 320 4.89 20.31 6.59
C PHE A 320 3.64 21.21 6.68
N GLN A 321 3.82 22.50 7.02
CA GLN A 321 2.71 23.43 7.16
C GLN A 321 1.93 23.59 5.84
N ARG A 322 2.62 23.79 4.71
CA ARG A 322 1.97 23.99 3.40
C ARG A 322 1.20 22.75 2.91
N THR A 323 1.71 21.55 3.20
CA THR A 323 1.07 20.28 2.79
C THR A 323 -0.09 19.86 3.69
N HIS A 324 -0.19 20.43 4.91
CA HIS A 324 -1.19 20.04 5.90
C HIS A 324 -2.20 21.14 6.25
N ALA A 325 -2.02 22.39 5.79
CA ALA A 325 -2.88 23.52 6.14
C ALA A 325 -4.39 23.23 5.97
N LEU A 326 -4.80 22.71 4.81
CA LEU A 326 -6.19 22.33 4.54
C LEU A 326 -6.69 21.27 5.54
N ILE A 327 -5.89 20.26 5.83
CA ILE A 327 -6.23 19.21 6.80
C ILE A 327 -6.45 19.82 8.18
N PHE A 328 -5.56 20.72 8.63
CA PHE A 328 -5.67 21.38 9.93
C PHE A 328 -6.91 22.27 10.01
N ASP A 329 -7.24 22.99 8.94
CA ASP A 329 -8.47 23.79 8.87
C ASP A 329 -9.71 22.90 9.03
N LEU A 330 -9.74 21.73 8.38
CA LEU A 330 -10.83 20.76 8.50
C LEU A 330 -10.92 20.13 9.90
N VAL A 331 -9.78 19.84 10.54
CA VAL A 331 -9.72 19.36 11.92
C VAL A 331 -10.26 20.44 12.88
N ARG A 332 -9.80 21.68 12.77
CA ARG A 332 -10.27 22.80 13.61
C ARG A 332 -11.75 23.11 13.39
N ALA A 333 -12.29 22.89 12.20
CA ALA A 333 -13.71 22.99 11.89
C ALA A 333 -14.54 21.79 12.40
N GLY A 334 -13.92 20.82 13.08
CA GLY A 334 -14.57 19.61 13.57
C GLY A 334 -15.14 18.73 12.45
N ARG A 335 -14.53 18.76 11.27
CA ARG A 335 -14.94 17.95 10.10
C ARG A 335 -14.21 16.61 10.04
N ILE A 336 -13.07 16.50 10.72
CA ILE A 336 -12.21 15.31 10.82
C ILE A 336 -11.96 15.01 12.31
N GLN A 337 -12.04 13.73 12.69
CA GLN A 337 -11.87 13.24 14.06
C GLN A 337 -10.66 12.28 14.21
N GLY A 338 -10.06 11.86 13.10
CA GLY A 338 -8.84 11.07 13.11
C GLY A 338 -8.07 11.18 11.79
N LEU A 339 -6.80 10.79 11.82
CA LEU A 339 -5.94 10.73 10.64
C LEU A 339 -5.35 9.33 10.48
N ARG A 340 -5.27 8.85 9.24
CA ARG A 340 -4.44 7.70 8.86
C ARG A 340 -3.30 8.21 8.00
N ILE A 341 -2.07 7.92 8.41
CA ILE A 341 -0.86 8.34 7.69
C ILE A 341 -0.46 7.24 6.71
N ASP A 342 -0.46 7.57 5.42
CA ASP A 342 0.06 6.75 4.35
C ASP A 342 1.58 6.62 4.42
N HIS A 343 2.08 5.40 4.23
CA HIS A 343 3.49 5.08 4.04
C HIS A 343 4.44 5.82 5.01
N VAL A 344 4.19 5.70 6.32
CA VAL A 344 4.98 6.39 7.36
C VAL A 344 6.47 6.03 7.28
N ASP A 345 6.77 4.81 6.83
CA ASP A 345 8.13 4.29 6.66
C ASP A 345 8.89 4.93 5.47
N GLY A 346 8.26 5.78 4.66
CA GLY A 346 8.94 6.58 3.63
C GLY A 346 9.56 7.89 4.17
N LEU A 347 9.13 8.32 5.36
CA LEU A 347 9.53 9.62 5.93
C LEU A 347 10.98 9.62 6.42
N ALA A 348 11.60 10.81 6.41
CA ALA A 348 12.95 11.01 6.93
C ALA A 348 13.02 10.74 8.44
N ASP A 349 12.09 11.35 9.20
CA ASP A 349 11.92 11.19 10.64
C ASP A 349 10.42 10.99 10.99
N PRO A 350 9.93 9.74 10.99
CA PRO A 350 8.55 9.41 11.33
C PRO A 350 8.11 9.88 12.71
N GLU A 351 8.99 9.80 13.72
CA GLU A 351 8.66 10.15 15.09
C GLU A 351 8.45 11.66 15.23
N ALA A 352 9.40 12.44 14.71
CA ALA A 352 9.29 13.90 14.71
C ALA A 352 8.05 14.36 13.94
N TYR A 353 7.74 13.74 12.80
CA TYR A 353 6.53 14.04 12.03
C TYR A 353 5.25 13.78 12.85
N ILE A 354 5.11 12.63 13.50
CA ILE A 354 3.90 12.31 14.31
C ILE A 354 3.79 13.25 15.51
N ARG A 355 4.91 13.61 16.15
CA ARG A 355 4.92 14.58 17.27
C ARG A 355 4.51 15.98 16.80
N ALA A 356 4.99 16.42 15.65
CA ALA A 356 4.58 17.68 15.02
C ALA A 356 3.08 17.65 14.70
N LEU A 357 2.59 16.54 14.15
CA LEU A 357 1.18 16.35 13.84
C LEU A 357 0.31 16.46 15.10
N GLN A 358 0.62 15.71 16.17
CA GLN A 358 -0.08 15.79 17.47
C GLN A 358 -0.05 17.21 18.08
N THR A 359 1.02 17.96 17.85
CA THR A 359 1.11 19.35 18.33
C THR A 359 0.09 20.25 17.64
N GLU A 360 -0.12 20.07 16.33
CA GLU A 360 -1.07 20.86 15.54
C GLU A 360 -2.53 20.44 15.73
N VAL A 361 -2.81 19.13 15.80
CA VAL A 361 -4.19 18.62 15.92
C VAL A 361 -4.68 18.50 17.36
N GLY A 362 -3.76 18.60 18.33
CA GLY A 362 -4.03 18.48 19.76
C GLY A 362 -3.62 17.13 20.34
N PRO A 363 -3.04 17.08 21.56
CA PRO A 363 -2.61 15.84 22.18
C PRO A 363 -3.73 14.81 22.32
N GLY A 364 -3.46 13.56 21.99
CA GLY A 364 -4.44 12.48 22.09
C GLY A 364 -5.46 12.46 20.95
N PHE A 365 -5.21 13.20 19.86
CA PHE A 365 -5.96 13.05 18.62
C PHE A 365 -5.73 11.65 18.03
N TYR A 366 -6.77 11.07 17.43
CA TYR A 366 -6.72 9.71 16.93
C TYR A 366 -5.89 9.64 15.64
N ILE A 367 -4.67 9.09 15.72
CA ILE A 367 -3.74 8.99 14.59
C ILE A 367 -3.36 7.53 14.39
N LEU A 368 -3.50 7.04 13.18
CA LEU A 368 -3.05 5.71 12.78
C LEU A 368 -1.93 5.82 11.76
N VAL A 369 -1.06 4.82 11.74
CA VAL A 369 -0.02 4.69 10.73
C VAL A 369 -0.22 3.45 9.89
N GLU A 370 -0.10 3.60 8.58
CA GLU A 370 0.19 2.45 7.73
C GLU A 370 1.65 2.05 7.94
N LYS A 371 1.85 0.98 8.71
CA LYS A 371 3.16 0.41 8.99
C LYS A 371 3.06 -1.11 9.03
N ILE A 372 3.93 -1.78 8.30
CA ILE A 372 4.00 -3.24 8.27
C ILE A 372 5.01 -3.72 9.31
N LEU A 373 4.58 -4.61 10.19
CA LEU A 373 5.43 -5.20 11.23
C LEU A 373 5.93 -6.57 10.76
N GLY A 374 7.25 -6.77 10.81
CA GLY A 374 7.85 -8.09 10.66
C GLY A 374 7.62 -8.98 11.88
N HIS A 375 7.90 -10.27 11.76
CA HIS A 375 7.77 -11.22 12.86
C HIS A 375 8.66 -10.83 14.05
N GLY A 376 8.04 -10.71 15.23
CA GLY A 376 8.72 -10.28 16.44
C GLY A 376 9.05 -8.78 16.51
N GLU A 377 8.73 -8.00 15.47
CA GLU A 377 8.89 -6.56 15.50
C GLU A 377 7.85 -5.91 16.42
N VAL A 378 8.31 -4.97 17.27
CA VAL A 378 7.44 -4.21 18.16
C VAL A 378 7.22 -2.82 17.57
N LEU A 379 5.96 -2.40 17.50
CA LEU A 379 5.60 -1.04 17.06
C LEU A 379 6.21 0.00 18.01
N ARG A 380 6.83 1.04 17.43
CA ARG A 380 7.45 2.11 18.21
C ARG A 380 6.38 2.90 18.98
N PRO A 381 6.62 3.26 20.27
CA PRO A 381 5.64 3.92 21.13
C PRO A 381 5.55 5.43 20.86
N TRP A 382 5.33 5.81 19.59
CA TRP A 382 5.07 7.19 19.19
C TRP A 382 3.69 7.64 19.69
N PRO A 383 3.40 8.95 19.78
CA PRO A 383 2.09 9.42 20.22
C PRO A 383 1.04 9.24 19.12
N MET A 384 0.59 8.00 18.95
CA MET A 384 -0.38 7.54 17.94
C MET A 384 -1.26 6.42 18.53
N SER A 385 -2.36 6.11 17.86
CA SER A 385 -3.31 5.07 18.27
C SER A 385 -2.90 3.65 17.84
N GLY A 386 -1.97 3.52 16.88
CA GLY A 386 -1.42 2.24 16.42
C GLY A 386 -1.40 2.10 14.90
N THR A 387 -1.35 0.85 14.41
CA THR A 387 -1.33 0.53 12.97
C THR A 387 -2.73 0.49 12.35
N THR A 388 -2.78 0.42 11.02
CA THR A 388 -3.99 0.08 10.25
C THR A 388 -4.41 -1.40 10.33
N GLY A 389 -3.64 -2.26 11.00
CA GLY A 389 -4.11 -3.59 11.43
C GLY A 389 -3.68 -4.81 10.60
N TYR A 390 -2.70 -4.70 9.69
CA TYR A 390 -2.14 -5.88 8.99
C TYR A 390 -1.51 -6.91 9.94
N ASP A 391 -0.96 -6.46 11.06
CA ASP A 391 -0.44 -7.34 12.10
C ASP A 391 -1.55 -8.21 12.73
N VAL A 392 -2.77 -7.67 12.85
CA VAL A 392 -3.93 -8.45 13.33
C VAL A 392 -4.51 -9.33 12.23
N LEU A 393 -4.51 -8.85 10.98
CA LEU A 393 -4.93 -9.65 9.83
C LEU A 393 -4.18 -10.98 9.82
N ASN A 394 -2.84 -10.90 9.86
CA ASN A 394 -1.98 -12.07 9.83
C ASN A 394 -2.06 -12.90 11.12
N LEU A 395 -2.30 -12.26 12.27
CA LEU A 395 -2.54 -12.96 13.54
C LEU A 395 -3.83 -13.78 13.51
N ILE A 396 -4.93 -13.22 13.00
CA ILE A 396 -6.22 -13.92 12.91
C ILE A 396 -6.15 -15.01 11.84
N ASP A 397 -5.66 -14.72 10.63
CA ASP A 397 -5.55 -15.74 9.59
C ASP A 397 -4.58 -16.86 10.04
N GLY A 398 -3.51 -16.52 10.76
CA GLY A 398 -2.55 -17.45 11.32
C GLY A 398 -3.14 -18.42 12.36
N VAL A 399 -4.01 -17.95 13.26
CA VAL A 399 -4.68 -18.84 14.24
C VAL A 399 -5.74 -19.73 13.59
N LEU A 400 -6.06 -19.54 12.31
CA LEU A 400 -6.97 -20.42 11.55
C LEU A 400 -6.23 -21.48 10.74
N VAL A 401 -4.91 -21.56 10.82
CA VAL A 401 -4.08 -22.57 10.13
C VAL A 401 -3.98 -23.87 10.96
N ALA A 402 -4.15 -25.02 10.33
CA ALA A 402 -3.76 -26.31 10.91
C ALA A 402 -2.25 -26.50 10.78
N ARG A 403 -1.50 -26.12 11.82
CA ARG A 403 -0.03 -26.00 11.79
C ARG A 403 0.70 -27.30 11.46
N ASP A 404 0.15 -28.44 11.88
CA ASP A 404 0.73 -29.76 11.63
C ASP A 404 0.77 -30.13 10.14
N ALA A 405 -0.01 -29.45 9.30
CA ALA A 405 -0.01 -29.65 7.86
C ALA A 405 1.15 -28.96 7.13
N ALA A 406 2.01 -28.18 7.82
CA ALA A 406 3.12 -27.44 7.21
C ALA A 406 3.97 -28.33 6.29
N GLY A 407 4.38 -29.50 6.79
CA GLY A 407 5.20 -30.44 6.04
C GLY A 407 4.50 -31.01 4.79
N SER A 408 3.22 -31.38 4.90
CA SER A 408 2.46 -31.94 3.76
C SER A 408 2.15 -30.88 2.70
N ILE A 409 1.82 -29.65 3.11
CA ILE A 409 1.59 -28.53 2.20
C ILE A 409 2.89 -28.17 1.45
N GLU A 410 4.00 -28.03 2.18
CA GLU A 410 5.32 -27.75 1.59
C GLU A 410 5.76 -28.89 0.64
N ALA A 411 5.56 -30.15 1.02
CA ALA A 411 5.88 -31.30 0.17
C ALA A 411 5.05 -31.29 -1.13
N THR A 412 3.75 -30.95 -1.03
CA THR A 412 2.86 -30.80 -2.19
C THR A 412 3.34 -29.69 -3.11
N TYR A 413 3.73 -28.54 -2.56
CA TYR A 413 4.26 -27.43 -3.33
C TYR A 413 5.58 -27.76 -4.04
N ARG A 414 6.54 -28.37 -3.34
CA ARG A 414 7.83 -28.75 -3.94
C ARG A 414 7.68 -29.80 -5.03
N GLU A 415 6.73 -30.72 -4.87
CA GLU A 415 6.38 -31.69 -5.90
C GLU A 415 5.73 -31.01 -7.11
N ALA A 416 4.74 -30.13 -6.89
CA ALA A 416 3.98 -29.50 -7.96
C ALA A 416 4.80 -28.45 -8.74
N SER A 417 5.64 -27.67 -8.06
CA SER A 417 6.42 -26.58 -8.66
C SER A 417 7.80 -26.99 -9.15
N GLY A 418 8.38 -28.06 -8.58
CA GLY A 418 9.78 -28.42 -8.76
C GLY A 418 10.77 -27.51 -8.01
N CYS A 419 10.30 -26.56 -7.18
CA CYS A 419 11.15 -25.69 -6.39
C CYS A 419 11.96 -26.49 -5.35
N ARG A 420 13.25 -26.18 -5.23
CA ARG A 420 14.18 -26.82 -4.27
C ARG A 420 14.84 -25.84 -3.31
N ASP A 421 14.76 -24.55 -3.59
CA ASP A 421 15.37 -23.52 -2.75
C ASP A 421 14.53 -23.26 -1.50
N GLU A 422 15.20 -22.98 -0.39
CA GLU A 422 14.54 -22.59 0.86
C GLU A 422 14.01 -21.15 0.78
N TYR A 423 12.96 -20.87 1.54
CA TYR A 423 12.28 -19.57 1.58
C TYR A 423 13.25 -18.39 1.78
N ASP A 424 14.12 -18.47 2.79
CA ASP A 424 15.07 -17.39 3.11
C ASP A 424 16.09 -17.14 1.99
N LEU A 425 16.40 -18.16 1.20
CA LEU A 425 17.26 -18.00 0.02
C LEU A 425 16.50 -17.27 -1.09
N LEU A 426 15.25 -17.66 -1.35
CA LEU A 426 14.37 -17.02 -2.33
C LEU A 426 14.11 -15.55 -1.98
N LEU A 427 13.88 -15.22 -0.70
CA LEU A 427 13.69 -13.84 -0.24
C LEU A 427 14.95 -13.00 -0.44
N ARG A 428 16.12 -13.51 -0.05
CA ARG A 428 17.39 -12.80 -0.27
C ARG A 428 17.67 -12.57 -1.75
N GLN A 429 17.38 -13.55 -2.60
CA GLN A 429 17.50 -13.41 -4.05
C GLN A 429 16.55 -12.35 -4.59
N ALA A 430 15.29 -12.36 -4.18
CA ALA A 430 14.32 -11.34 -4.57
C ALA A 430 14.75 -9.94 -4.11
N LYS A 431 15.19 -9.78 -2.85
CA LYS A 431 15.71 -8.49 -2.33
C LYS A 431 16.88 -7.98 -3.16
N ARG A 432 17.84 -8.85 -3.49
CA ARG A 432 18.99 -8.48 -4.32
C ARG A 432 18.55 -8.09 -5.74
N GLU A 433 17.73 -8.89 -6.40
CA GLU A 433 17.22 -8.60 -7.74
C GLU A 433 16.49 -7.26 -7.79
N THR A 434 15.57 -7.02 -6.86
CA THR A 434 14.82 -5.76 -6.76
C THR A 434 15.73 -4.57 -6.49
N LEU A 435 16.72 -4.71 -5.59
CA LEU A 435 17.69 -3.66 -5.30
C LEU A 435 18.58 -3.32 -6.51
N GLU A 436 19.01 -4.32 -7.28
CA GLU A 436 19.89 -4.15 -8.44
C GLU A 436 19.15 -3.75 -9.74
N THR A 437 17.81 -3.85 -9.76
CA THR A 437 16.99 -3.52 -10.93
C THR A 437 16.10 -2.31 -10.67
N SER A 438 15.07 -2.41 -9.83
CA SER A 438 14.12 -1.33 -9.56
C SER A 438 14.74 -0.13 -8.80
N PHE A 439 15.68 -0.42 -7.90
CA PHE A 439 16.30 0.57 -7.01
C PHE A 439 17.80 0.78 -7.24
N ALA A 440 18.29 0.48 -8.45
CA ALA A 440 19.72 0.62 -8.75
C ALA A 440 20.19 2.06 -8.55
N SER A 441 19.36 3.04 -8.91
CA SER A 441 19.59 4.47 -8.73
C SER A 441 19.75 4.85 -7.26
N GLU A 442 18.83 4.42 -6.39
CA GLU A 442 18.89 4.68 -4.97
C GLU A 442 20.09 3.98 -4.32
N LEU A 443 20.46 2.78 -4.78
CA LEU A 443 21.69 2.10 -4.38
C LEU A 443 22.95 2.90 -4.80
N GLU A 444 23.01 3.44 -6.02
CA GLU A 444 24.12 4.31 -6.46
C GLU A 444 24.28 5.53 -5.56
N VAL A 445 23.15 6.11 -5.16
CA VAL A 445 23.11 7.29 -4.30
C VAL A 445 23.70 6.98 -2.93
N ILE A 446 23.26 5.90 -2.26
CA ILE A 446 23.82 5.55 -0.94
C ILE A 446 25.28 5.07 -1.02
N VAL A 447 25.70 4.45 -2.13
CA VAL A 447 27.10 4.12 -2.39
C VAL A 447 27.94 5.40 -2.51
N SER A 448 27.42 6.41 -3.20
CA SER A 448 28.08 7.71 -3.35
C SER A 448 28.17 8.46 -2.01
N ASP A 449 27.11 8.44 -1.22
CA ASP A 449 27.09 9.03 0.13
C ASP A 449 28.10 8.32 1.05
N LEU A 450 28.16 6.98 1.02
CA LEU A 450 29.17 6.21 1.75
C LEU A 450 30.59 6.52 1.26
N ALA A 451 30.80 6.67 -0.05
CA ALA A 451 32.10 7.00 -0.62
C ALA A 451 32.61 8.36 -0.12
N ARG A 452 31.74 9.38 -0.03
CA ARG A 452 32.09 10.68 0.55
C ARG A 452 32.56 10.55 2.01
N ILE A 453 31.88 9.72 2.80
CA ILE A 453 32.23 9.45 4.21
C ILE A 453 33.58 8.74 4.29
N VAL A 454 33.76 7.70 3.48
CA VAL A 454 34.97 6.86 3.44
C VAL A 454 36.20 7.65 2.99
N LEU A 455 36.07 8.52 1.99
CA LEU A 455 37.17 9.34 1.44
C LEU A 455 37.62 10.46 2.39
N ALA A 456 36.80 10.82 3.37
CA ALA A 456 37.14 11.86 4.34
C ALA A 456 38.25 11.43 5.32
N ASP A 457 38.34 10.15 5.69
CA ASP A 457 39.42 9.64 6.56
C ASP A 457 40.50 8.89 5.75
N ARG A 458 41.76 9.28 5.96
CA ARG A 458 42.95 8.64 5.40
C ARG A 458 43.07 7.14 5.71
N ARG A 459 42.40 6.65 6.77
CA ARG A 459 42.40 5.24 7.18
C ARG A 459 41.40 4.40 6.42
N THR A 460 40.34 5.01 5.87
CA THR A 460 39.25 4.30 5.19
C THR A 460 39.24 4.50 3.68
N ARG A 461 39.95 5.51 3.15
CA ARG A 461 39.99 5.91 1.73
C ARG A 461 40.32 4.83 0.68
N ASP A 462 40.83 3.65 1.08
CA ASP A 462 41.18 2.57 0.15
C ASP A 462 40.03 1.57 -0.11
N TYR A 463 38.89 1.70 0.58
CA TYR A 463 37.69 0.93 0.22
C TYR A 463 37.17 1.36 -1.16
N THR A 464 36.95 0.39 -2.04
CA THR A 464 36.51 0.64 -3.42
C THR A 464 34.99 0.81 -3.52
N ILE A 465 34.53 1.54 -4.55
CA ILE A 465 33.10 1.68 -4.88
C ILE A 465 32.43 0.31 -5.05
N GLN A 466 33.10 -0.65 -5.68
CA GLN A 466 32.58 -2.00 -5.86
C GLN A 466 32.43 -2.74 -4.52
N ALA A 467 33.39 -2.58 -3.60
CA ALA A 467 33.31 -3.16 -2.26
C ALA A 467 32.15 -2.56 -1.46
N MET A 468 31.99 -1.23 -1.50
CA MET A 468 30.88 -0.51 -0.85
C MET A 468 29.52 -0.98 -1.35
N ARG A 469 29.33 -1.04 -2.68
CA ARG A 469 28.09 -1.56 -3.27
C ARG A 469 27.79 -2.97 -2.79
N ARG A 470 28.79 -3.85 -2.87
CA ARG A 470 28.61 -5.26 -2.50
C ARG A 470 28.25 -5.42 -1.03
N ALA A 471 28.94 -4.73 -0.12
CA ALA A 471 28.63 -4.78 1.31
C ALA A 471 27.22 -4.24 1.61
N LEU A 472 26.83 -3.12 1.01
CA LEU A 472 25.47 -2.57 1.14
C LEU A 472 24.40 -3.53 0.63
N THR A 473 24.59 -4.13 -0.55
CA THR A 473 23.72 -5.18 -1.07
C THR A 473 23.66 -6.39 -0.14
N GLU A 474 24.80 -6.81 0.42
CA GLU A 474 24.88 -7.95 1.33
C GLU A 474 24.13 -7.73 2.66
N ILE A 475 24.14 -6.49 3.15
CA ILE A 475 23.40 -6.02 4.35
C ILE A 475 21.90 -5.86 4.04
N ILE A 476 21.53 -5.08 3.03
CA ILE A 476 20.12 -4.76 2.71
C ILE A 476 19.34 -6.04 2.38
N GLN A 477 19.91 -6.98 1.64
CA GLN A 477 19.22 -8.25 1.34
C GLN A 477 18.93 -9.10 2.59
N ARG A 478 19.58 -8.85 3.72
CA ARG A 478 19.40 -9.55 5.01
C ARG A 478 18.59 -8.76 6.02
N PHE A 479 18.22 -7.52 5.71
CA PHE A 479 17.47 -6.69 6.65
C PHE A 479 16.12 -7.38 6.95
N PRO A 480 15.83 -7.74 8.22
CA PRO A 480 14.69 -8.59 8.57
C PRO A 480 13.37 -7.82 8.66
N VAL A 481 13.43 -6.51 8.90
CA VAL A 481 12.25 -5.62 9.01
C VAL A 481 12.20 -4.66 7.82
N TYR A 482 11.17 -3.80 7.76
CA TYR A 482 11.08 -2.79 6.70
C TYR A 482 12.18 -1.73 6.84
N ARG A 483 12.40 -1.18 8.04
CA ARG A 483 13.48 -0.21 8.30
C ARG A 483 13.84 -0.11 9.78
N SER A 484 14.97 0.51 10.07
CA SER A 484 15.30 1.04 11.41
C SER A 484 14.78 2.47 11.59
N TYR A 485 14.79 2.94 12.83
CA TYR A 485 14.29 4.27 13.23
C TYR A 485 15.34 5.08 14.01
N ILE A 486 16.52 5.25 13.42
CA ILE A 486 17.63 6.01 14.01
C ILE A 486 17.55 7.45 13.47
N ALA A 487 17.26 8.40 14.35
CA ALA A 487 17.39 9.84 14.11
C ALA A 487 18.80 10.29 14.51
N ASP A 488 18.99 10.81 15.73
CA ASP A 488 20.31 11.20 16.26
C ASP A 488 21.00 10.01 16.96
N GLU A 489 20.40 9.50 18.04
CA GLU A 489 20.90 8.36 18.81
C GLU A 489 20.09 7.08 18.54
N PRO A 490 20.73 5.91 18.39
CA PRO A 490 20.01 4.67 18.14
C PRO A 490 19.35 4.14 19.42
N ALA A 491 18.07 3.79 19.33
CA ALA A 491 17.39 2.99 20.35
C ALA A 491 18.06 1.61 20.50
N PRO A 492 17.96 0.95 21.67
CA PRO A 492 18.57 -0.36 21.88
C PRO A 492 18.18 -1.40 20.83
N GLU A 493 16.91 -1.42 20.40
CA GLU A 493 16.43 -2.37 19.42
C GLU A 493 16.97 -2.08 18.02
N ASP A 494 17.13 -0.80 17.64
CA ASP A 494 17.76 -0.44 16.36
C ASP A 494 19.26 -0.77 16.37
N ARG A 495 19.94 -0.57 17.50
CA ARG A 495 21.34 -0.98 17.65
C ARG A 495 21.51 -2.49 17.45
N THR A 496 20.72 -3.29 18.17
CA THR A 496 20.72 -4.76 18.02
C THR A 496 20.40 -5.16 16.58
N LEU A 497 19.37 -4.57 15.97
CA LEU A 497 18.99 -4.83 14.58
C LEU A 497 20.15 -4.60 13.60
N ILE A 498 20.84 -3.45 13.70
CA ILE A 498 21.96 -3.12 12.82
C ILE A 498 23.14 -4.08 13.08
N GLU A 499 23.55 -4.27 14.33
CA GLU A 499 24.70 -5.11 14.69
C GLU A 499 24.50 -6.56 14.28
N GLU A 500 23.32 -7.15 14.53
CA GLU A 500 23.00 -8.52 14.15
C GLU A 500 22.91 -8.70 12.63
N THR A 501 22.21 -7.78 11.94
CA THR A 501 22.05 -7.86 10.48
C THR A 501 23.39 -7.73 9.77
N VAL A 502 24.19 -6.73 10.17
CA VAL A 502 25.52 -6.49 9.58
C VAL A 502 26.48 -7.62 9.95
N GLY A 503 26.45 -8.13 11.17
CA GLY A 503 27.23 -9.29 11.58
C GLY A 503 26.90 -10.55 10.77
N ALA A 504 25.61 -10.81 10.52
CA ALA A 504 25.17 -11.92 9.68
C ALA A 504 25.59 -11.75 8.20
N ALA A 505 25.53 -10.52 7.67
CA ALA A 505 26.03 -10.20 6.33
C ALA A 505 27.55 -10.43 6.24
N MET A 506 28.31 -9.89 7.20
CA MET A 506 29.76 -10.01 7.29
C MET A 506 30.22 -11.46 7.37
N LYS A 507 29.57 -12.30 8.19
CA LYS A 507 29.88 -13.73 8.33
C LYS A 507 29.62 -14.52 7.05
N ALA A 508 28.61 -14.13 6.28
CA ALA A 508 28.27 -14.78 5.02
C ALA A 508 29.04 -14.22 3.80
N SER A 509 29.71 -13.08 3.96
CA SER A 509 30.41 -12.39 2.89
C SER A 509 31.58 -13.24 2.37
N ARG A 510 31.82 -13.13 1.06
CA ARG A 510 33.02 -13.68 0.40
C ARG A 510 33.95 -12.57 -0.08
N MET A 511 33.83 -11.37 0.48
CA MET A 511 34.75 -10.27 0.18
C MET A 511 36.12 -10.53 0.82
N PRO A 512 37.24 -10.17 0.15
CA PRO A 512 38.58 -10.31 0.73
C PRO A 512 38.76 -9.49 2.02
N ASP A 513 38.14 -8.31 2.05
CA ASP A 513 38.11 -7.43 3.21
C ASP A 513 36.65 -7.18 3.60
N ASN A 514 36.23 -7.75 4.72
CA ASN A 514 34.88 -7.62 5.24
C ASN A 514 34.78 -6.57 6.37
N THR A 515 35.87 -5.90 6.75
CA THR A 515 35.89 -4.81 7.76
C THR A 515 35.01 -3.62 7.35
N LEU A 516 34.74 -3.48 6.05
CA LEU A 516 33.79 -2.50 5.51
C LEU A 516 32.38 -2.67 6.08
N HIS A 517 31.95 -3.91 6.39
CA HIS A 517 30.65 -4.14 7.02
C HIS A 517 30.60 -3.48 8.40
N GLU A 518 31.64 -3.67 9.22
CA GLU A 518 31.75 -3.03 10.53
C GLU A 518 31.78 -1.50 10.43
N LEU A 519 32.47 -0.95 9.42
CA LEU A 519 32.44 0.49 9.16
C LEU A 519 31.02 0.97 8.82
N ILE A 520 30.28 0.26 7.97
CA ILE A 520 28.90 0.60 7.64
C ILE A 520 28.02 0.58 8.89
N ALA A 521 28.15 -0.43 9.76
CA ALA A 521 27.43 -0.46 11.05
C ALA A 521 27.75 0.78 11.90
N LYS A 522 29.03 1.15 12.04
CA LYS A 522 29.43 2.35 12.78
C LYS A 522 28.84 3.63 12.19
N VAL A 523 28.84 3.77 10.86
CA VAL A 523 28.23 4.93 10.20
C VAL A 523 26.72 4.98 10.45
N LEU A 524 26.02 3.85 10.30
CA LEU A 524 24.57 3.77 10.57
C LEU A 524 24.24 4.12 12.02
N LEU A 525 25.05 3.65 12.97
CA LEU A 525 24.86 3.89 14.41
C LEU A 525 25.36 5.26 14.89
N GLY A 526 26.15 5.96 14.06
CA GLY A 526 26.79 7.22 14.44
C GLY A 526 28.05 7.04 15.29
N ASP A 527 28.55 5.82 15.42
CA ASP A 527 29.73 5.46 16.20
C ASP A 527 31.04 5.71 15.39
N ILE A 528 31.13 6.86 14.72
CA ILE A 528 32.30 7.28 13.94
C ILE A 528 32.81 8.65 14.41
N ASP A 529 34.13 8.79 14.54
CA ASP A 529 34.75 10.05 14.91
C ASP A 529 34.60 11.08 13.79
N SER A 530 33.78 12.11 14.03
CA SER A 530 33.54 13.22 13.12
C SER A 530 34.34 14.48 13.49
N ALA A 531 35.26 14.40 14.46
CA ALA A 531 36.06 15.55 14.87
C ALA A 531 37.14 15.92 13.83
N GLY A 532 37.36 17.23 13.65
CA GLY A 532 38.45 17.75 12.83
C GLY A 532 38.29 17.45 11.33
N ALA A 533 39.20 16.66 10.75
CA ALA A 533 39.20 16.30 9.33
C ALA A 533 38.41 15.01 9.01
N GLY A 534 37.55 14.56 9.94
CA GLY A 534 36.68 13.40 9.76
C GLY A 534 35.48 13.65 8.82
N PRO A 535 34.64 12.64 8.59
CA PRO A 535 33.43 12.78 7.78
C PRO A 535 32.43 13.79 8.36
N SER A 536 31.79 14.57 7.49
CA SER A 536 30.75 15.54 7.88
C SER A 536 29.57 14.82 8.56
N PRO A 537 29.10 15.31 9.73
CA PRO A 537 27.87 14.82 10.37
C PRO A 537 26.65 14.85 9.45
N GLU A 538 26.56 15.86 8.57
CA GLU A 538 25.47 15.99 7.60
C GLU A 538 25.48 14.86 6.56
N HIS A 539 26.66 14.46 6.08
CA HIS A 539 26.79 13.32 5.16
C HIS A 539 26.43 12.00 5.85
N ILE A 540 26.80 11.82 7.12
CA ILE A 540 26.43 10.64 7.91
C ILE A 540 24.91 10.58 8.09
N ALA A 541 24.29 11.68 8.49
CA ALA A 541 22.83 11.77 8.66
C ALA A 541 22.09 11.53 7.34
N ARG A 542 22.57 12.10 6.22
CA ARG A 542 22.03 11.87 4.87
C ARG A 542 22.12 10.40 4.46
N PHE A 543 23.28 9.76 4.65
CA PHE A 543 23.48 8.33 4.35
C PHE A 543 22.53 7.46 5.18
N ARG A 544 22.46 7.69 6.50
CA ARG A 544 21.57 6.96 7.42
C ARG A 544 20.11 7.11 7.00
N ARG A 545 19.65 8.34 6.78
CA ARG A 545 18.27 8.64 6.34
C ARG A 545 17.93 7.89 5.07
N ARG A 546 18.75 8.00 4.03
CA ARG A 546 18.51 7.33 2.73
C ARG A 546 18.58 5.83 2.81
N PHE A 547 19.45 5.26 3.65
CA PHE A 547 19.45 3.83 3.95
C PHE A 547 18.09 3.39 4.52
N GLN A 548 17.59 4.09 5.54
CA GLN A 548 16.30 3.78 6.18
C GLN A 548 15.10 4.00 5.24
N GLN A 549 15.16 4.99 4.35
CA GLN A 549 14.13 5.23 3.32
C GLN A 549 14.20 4.22 2.16
N LEU A 550 15.30 3.46 2.01
CA LEU A 550 15.47 2.47 0.95
C LEU A 550 15.08 1.05 1.38
N THR A 551 15.41 0.64 2.61
CA THR A 551 15.16 -0.75 3.05
C THR A 551 13.68 -1.13 3.04
N GLY A 552 12.79 -0.17 3.32
CA GLY A 552 11.34 -0.37 3.33
C GLY A 552 10.80 -0.70 1.93
N PRO A 553 10.96 0.19 0.94
CA PRO A 553 10.64 -0.06 -0.46
C PRO A 553 11.23 -1.36 -1.03
N VAL A 554 12.50 -1.67 -0.70
CA VAL A 554 13.14 -2.92 -1.15
C VAL A 554 12.42 -4.12 -0.56
N THR A 555 12.08 -4.10 0.73
CA THR A 555 11.34 -5.18 1.38
C THR A 555 9.94 -5.34 0.77
N ALA A 556 9.17 -4.27 0.64
CA ALA A 556 7.83 -4.30 0.03
C ALA A 556 7.87 -4.89 -1.40
N LYS A 557 8.74 -4.35 -2.27
CA LYS A 557 8.78 -4.78 -3.67
C LYS A 557 9.34 -6.19 -3.89
N SER A 558 10.24 -6.65 -3.01
CA SER A 558 10.84 -7.97 -3.11
C SER A 558 10.02 -9.07 -2.44
N LEU A 559 9.39 -8.78 -1.29
CA LEU A 559 8.55 -9.73 -0.58
C LEU A 559 7.14 -9.75 -1.18
N GLU A 560 6.44 -8.62 -1.11
CA GLU A 560 5.01 -8.55 -1.40
C GLU A 560 4.71 -8.58 -2.90
N ASP A 561 5.50 -7.87 -3.69
CA ASP A 561 5.30 -7.72 -5.14
C ASP A 561 6.22 -8.64 -5.97
N THR A 562 6.95 -9.57 -5.33
CA THR A 562 7.80 -10.52 -6.05
C THR A 562 7.75 -11.92 -5.42
N LEU A 563 8.21 -12.10 -4.18
CA LEU A 563 8.29 -13.43 -3.56
C LEU A 563 6.91 -14.05 -3.33
N PHE A 564 5.90 -13.26 -2.96
CA PHE A 564 4.51 -13.73 -2.84
C PHE A 564 3.93 -14.28 -4.15
N TYR A 565 4.53 -13.96 -5.29
CA TYR A 565 4.18 -14.48 -6.61
C TYR A 565 5.15 -15.58 -7.10
N ARG A 566 6.17 -15.93 -6.30
CA ARG A 566 7.15 -16.99 -6.60
C ARG A 566 7.02 -18.20 -5.67
N TYR A 567 6.73 -17.97 -4.38
CA TYR A 567 6.60 -19.02 -3.36
C TYR A 567 5.14 -19.38 -3.15
N GLY A 568 4.72 -20.54 -3.69
CA GLY A 568 3.31 -20.93 -3.82
C GLY A 568 2.85 -21.99 -2.85
N ALA A 569 3.48 -22.13 -1.67
CA ALA A 569 3.13 -23.19 -0.74
C ALA A 569 1.67 -23.10 -0.27
N LEU A 570 1.27 -21.94 0.24
CA LEU A 570 -0.11 -21.64 0.61
C LEU A 570 -0.38 -20.15 0.38
N LEU A 571 -1.17 -19.82 -0.65
CA LEU A 571 -1.38 -18.42 -1.04
C LEU A 571 -2.12 -17.58 0.01
N ALA A 572 -2.80 -18.20 0.98
CA ALA A 572 -3.42 -17.48 2.10
C ALA A 572 -2.42 -16.71 2.96
N LEU A 573 -1.17 -17.21 3.06
CA LEU A 573 -0.12 -16.59 3.88
C LEU A 573 0.69 -15.54 3.11
N ASN A 574 0.51 -15.46 1.78
CA ASN A 574 1.18 -14.50 0.91
C ASN A 574 0.40 -13.17 0.90
N GLU A 575 0.22 -12.56 2.06
CA GLU A 575 -0.58 -11.35 2.25
C GLU A 575 0.28 -10.22 2.83
N VAL A 576 -0.12 -8.96 2.62
CA VAL A 576 0.60 -7.78 3.14
C VAL A 576 0.82 -7.92 4.67
N GLY A 577 2.07 -7.79 5.11
CA GLY A 577 2.50 -8.07 6.49
C GLY A 577 2.62 -9.55 6.88
N GLY A 578 2.36 -10.46 5.95
CA GLY A 578 2.51 -11.89 6.14
C GLY A 578 3.93 -12.37 5.89
N GLU A 579 4.33 -13.41 6.64
CA GLU A 579 5.58 -14.13 6.44
C GLU A 579 5.28 -15.60 6.14
N PRO A 580 5.23 -16.03 4.87
CA PRO A 580 4.89 -17.41 4.50
C PRO A 580 5.76 -18.51 5.12
N SER A 581 6.97 -18.18 5.60
CA SER A 581 7.82 -19.09 6.38
C SER A 581 7.26 -19.38 7.79
N GLN A 582 6.44 -18.48 8.33
CA GLN A 582 5.73 -18.65 9.60
C GLN A 582 4.37 -19.33 9.33
N PHE A 583 4.36 -20.67 9.30
CA PHE A 583 3.16 -21.45 8.97
C PHE A 583 2.15 -21.47 10.12
N GLY A 584 1.33 -20.42 10.21
CA GLY A 584 0.28 -20.27 11.20
C GLY A 584 0.75 -19.81 12.58
N VAL A 585 -0.20 -19.61 13.50
CA VAL A 585 0.01 -19.12 14.87
C VAL A 585 -0.58 -20.09 15.87
N ALA A 586 0.18 -20.40 16.94
CA ALA A 586 -0.33 -21.23 18.04
C ALA A 586 -1.46 -20.51 18.80
N PRO A 587 -2.52 -21.20 19.27
CA PRO A 587 -3.58 -20.58 20.07
C PRO A 587 -3.04 -19.75 21.25
N GLU A 588 -2.03 -20.25 21.97
CA GLU A 588 -1.42 -19.54 23.12
C GLU A 588 -0.73 -18.24 22.68
N ALA A 589 -0.04 -18.26 21.54
CA ALA A 589 0.60 -17.08 20.97
C ALA A 589 -0.44 -16.06 20.50
N PHE A 590 -1.57 -16.52 19.95
CA PHE A 590 -2.71 -15.67 19.60
C PHE A 590 -3.28 -14.95 20.84
N HIS A 591 -3.51 -15.68 21.94
CA HIS A 591 -4.00 -15.07 23.18
C HIS A 591 -2.99 -14.10 23.78
N THR A 592 -1.70 -14.48 23.80
CA THR A 592 -0.61 -13.62 24.29
C THR A 592 -0.53 -12.31 23.52
N ALA A 593 -0.59 -12.36 22.19
CA ALA A 593 -0.57 -11.18 21.33
C ALA A 593 -1.78 -10.25 21.60
N ASN A 594 -2.97 -10.80 21.85
CA ASN A 594 -4.16 -10.01 22.19
C ASN A 594 -4.08 -9.39 23.61
N MET A 595 -3.49 -10.09 24.58
CA MET A 595 -3.22 -9.53 25.91
C MET A 595 -2.24 -8.36 25.84
N GLU A 596 -1.15 -8.48 25.07
CA GLU A 596 -0.18 -7.39 24.88
C GLU A 596 -0.78 -6.22 24.08
N ARG A 597 -1.59 -6.52 23.05
CA ARG A 597 -2.34 -5.50 22.32
C ARG A 597 -3.26 -4.70 23.24
N ARG A 598 -4.01 -5.36 24.14
CA ARG A 598 -4.87 -4.66 25.12
C ARG A 598 -4.07 -3.68 25.98
N LYS A 599 -2.83 -4.01 26.34
CA LYS A 599 -1.98 -3.15 27.18
C LYS A 599 -1.38 -1.98 26.39
N SER A 600 -0.80 -2.27 25.23
CA SER A 600 0.07 -1.32 24.53
C SER A 600 -0.64 -0.56 23.40
N TRP A 601 -1.60 -1.20 22.73
CA TRP A 601 -2.25 -0.68 21.52
C TRP A 601 -3.77 -0.97 21.51
N PRO A 602 -4.54 -0.61 22.56
CA PRO A 602 -5.96 -0.94 22.68
C PRO A 602 -6.85 -0.28 21.62
N HIS A 603 -6.32 0.71 20.90
CA HIS A 603 -7.04 1.53 19.92
C HIS A 603 -6.49 1.39 18.49
N ALA A 604 -5.56 0.44 18.25
CA ALA A 604 -5.11 0.12 16.90
C ALA A 604 -6.24 -0.52 16.08
N MET A 605 -6.20 -0.35 14.76
CA MET A 605 -7.17 -0.99 13.88
C MET A 605 -6.96 -2.51 13.82
N ILE A 606 -8.06 -3.21 13.52
CA ILE A 606 -8.09 -4.63 13.20
C ILE A 606 -8.62 -4.73 11.77
N ALA A 607 -7.72 -4.92 10.81
CA ALA A 607 -8.09 -5.12 9.42
C ALA A 607 -8.17 -6.61 9.09
N THR A 608 -9.05 -6.94 8.14
CA THR A 608 -9.12 -8.27 7.52
C THR A 608 -9.18 -8.19 6.00
N ALA A 609 -9.54 -7.04 5.43
CA ALA A 609 -9.43 -6.71 4.03
C ALA A 609 -9.06 -5.24 3.90
N THR A 610 -8.34 -4.87 2.85
CA THR A 610 -8.00 -3.48 2.52
C THR A 610 -7.98 -3.31 1.00
N HIS A 611 -7.72 -2.08 0.54
CA HIS A 611 -7.48 -1.82 -0.88
C HIS A 611 -6.14 -2.37 -1.39
N ASP A 612 -5.20 -2.76 -0.51
CA ASP A 612 -3.88 -3.29 -0.89
C ASP A 612 -3.69 -4.78 -0.59
N THR A 613 -4.63 -5.42 0.10
CA THR A 613 -4.57 -6.88 0.32
C THR A 613 -4.56 -7.61 -1.02
N LYS A 614 -3.66 -8.59 -1.15
CA LYS A 614 -3.45 -9.37 -2.38
C LYS A 614 -4.68 -10.22 -2.71
N ARG A 615 -5.50 -10.58 -1.72
CA ARG A 615 -6.70 -11.43 -1.89
C ARG A 615 -7.83 -10.97 -0.97
N GLY A 616 -9.06 -11.16 -1.43
CA GLY A 616 -10.25 -10.95 -0.61
C GLY A 616 -10.29 -11.86 0.60
N GLU A 617 -10.87 -11.36 1.68
CA GLU A 617 -10.75 -11.97 3.00
C GLU A 617 -11.38 -13.37 3.02
N ASP A 618 -12.54 -13.58 2.42
CA ASP A 618 -13.22 -14.88 2.41
C ASP A 618 -12.59 -15.87 1.42
N GLY A 619 -11.89 -15.35 0.40
CA GLY A 619 -11.02 -16.14 -0.46
C GLY A 619 -9.82 -16.72 0.29
N ARG A 620 -9.21 -15.96 1.20
CA ARG A 620 -8.15 -16.48 2.09
C ARG A 620 -8.70 -17.52 3.05
N ALA A 621 -9.88 -17.33 3.61
CA ALA A 621 -10.52 -18.30 4.50
C ALA A 621 -10.70 -19.69 3.84
N ARG A 622 -11.07 -19.74 2.55
CA ARG A 622 -11.11 -21.00 1.78
C ARG A 622 -9.75 -21.66 1.64
N LEU A 623 -8.72 -20.87 1.36
CA LEU A 623 -7.36 -21.40 1.24
C LEU A 623 -6.81 -21.92 2.57
N LEU A 624 -7.09 -21.23 3.69
CA LEU A 624 -6.71 -21.71 5.02
C LEU A 624 -7.34 -23.09 5.33
N ALA A 625 -8.54 -23.38 4.83
CA ALA A 625 -9.17 -24.69 4.98
C ALA A 625 -8.43 -25.83 4.23
N LEU A 626 -7.56 -25.54 3.25
CA LEU A 626 -6.71 -26.58 2.62
C LEU A 626 -5.75 -27.21 3.62
N THR A 627 -5.36 -26.47 4.66
CA THR A 627 -4.43 -26.97 5.70
C THR A 627 -5.05 -28.11 6.51
N GLU A 628 -6.36 -28.25 6.49
CA GLU A 628 -7.07 -29.30 7.22
C GLU A 628 -7.26 -30.57 6.38
N MET A 629 -7.07 -30.47 5.06
CA MET A 629 -7.22 -31.59 4.12
C MET A 629 -6.00 -31.73 3.18
N PRO A 630 -4.76 -31.77 3.71
CA PRO A 630 -3.56 -31.66 2.90
C PRO A 630 -3.38 -32.80 1.89
N GLU A 631 -3.79 -34.03 2.24
CA GLU A 631 -3.68 -35.17 1.33
C GLU A 631 -4.70 -35.11 0.18
N ARG A 632 -5.93 -34.66 0.46
CA ARG A 632 -6.95 -34.43 -0.58
C ARG A 632 -6.54 -33.30 -1.51
N TRP A 633 -5.96 -32.23 -0.97
CA TRP A 633 -5.37 -31.16 -1.77
C TRP A 633 -4.28 -31.71 -2.69
N ARG A 634 -3.34 -32.49 -2.14
CA ARG A 634 -2.24 -33.09 -2.91
C ARG A 634 -2.73 -33.96 -4.06
N GLU A 635 -3.71 -34.83 -3.80
CA GLU A 635 -4.31 -35.69 -4.81
C GLU A 635 -4.95 -34.86 -5.94
N GLN A 636 -5.79 -33.88 -5.60
CA GLN A 636 -6.47 -33.05 -6.58
C GLN A 636 -5.48 -32.17 -7.37
N ALA A 637 -4.48 -31.60 -6.71
CA ALA A 637 -3.43 -30.83 -7.37
C ALA A 637 -2.67 -31.66 -8.41
N ARG A 638 -2.39 -32.96 -8.14
CA ARG A 638 -1.78 -33.88 -9.12
C ARG A 638 -2.69 -34.13 -10.31
N ILE A 639 -3.98 -34.41 -10.06
CA ILE A 639 -4.98 -34.65 -11.10
C ILE A 639 -5.08 -33.44 -12.03
N TRP A 640 -5.29 -32.25 -11.47
CA TRP A 640 -5.45 -31.02 -12.26
C TRP A 640 -4.16 -30.61 -12.97
N THR A 641 -3.00 -30.86 -12.36
CA THR A 641 -1.71 -30.66 -13.03
C THR A 641 -1.56 -31.58 -14.24
N SER A 642 -2.01 -32.83 -14.16
CA SER A 642 -2.03 -33.73 -15.32
C SER A 642 -2.98 -33.22 -16.41
N MET A 643 -4.21 -32.84 -16.04
CA MET A 643 -5.22 -32.29 -16.97
C MET A 643 -4.75 -31.01 -17.69
N SER A 644 -3.95 -30.16 -17.02
CA SER A 644 -3.41 -28.95 -17.65
C SER A 644 -2.62 -29.21 -18.94
N ARG A 645 -1.99 -30.40 -19.05
CA ARG A 645 -1.25 -30.82 -20.25
C ARG A 645 -2.16 -31.16 -21.43
N GLU A 646 -3.41 -31.54 -21.15
CA GLU A 646 -4.43 -31.80 -22.17
C GLU A 646 -5.00 -30.48 -22.72
N PHE A 647 -5.04 -29.44 -21.87
CA PHE A 647 -5.47 -28.09 -22.25
C PHE A 647 -4.35 -27.22 -22.84
N ALA A 648 -3.09 -27.61 -22.76
CA ALA A 648 -2.00 -26.90 -23.41
C ALA A 648 -0.80 -27.85 -23.63
N PRO A 649 -0.51 -28.26 -24.88
CA PRO A 649 0.70 -29.02 -25.17
C PRO A 649 1.95 -28.13 -25.10
N ASP A 650 3.12 -28.75 -24.88
CA ASP A 650 4.44 -28.10 -24.94
C ASP A 650 4.70 -27.53 -26.36
N PRO A 651 5.22 -26.29 -26.54
CA PRO A 651 5.78 -25.34 -25.55
C PRO A 651 4.80 -24.29 -25.00
N ALA A 652 3.51 -24.39 -25.33
CA ALA A 652 2.49 -23.42 -24.90
C ALA A 652 2.03 -23.63 -23.45
N LEU A 653 2.63 -24.57 -22.71
CA LEU A 653 2.24 -24.90 -21.35
C LEU A 653 2.99 -23.99 -20.36
N PRO A 654 2.30 -23.15 -19.55
CA PRO A 654 2.93 -22.36 -18.49
C PRO A 654 3.72 -23.25 -17.52
N ASN A 655 4.73 -22.67 -16.87
CA ASN A 655 5.61 -23.41 -15.97
C ASN A 655 4.83 -24.07 -14.82
N ALA A 656 5.46 -25.04 -14.16
CA ALA A 656 4.81 -25.83 -13.11
C ALA A 656 4.37 -25.00 -11.89
N ASN A 657 5.15 -23.99 -11.50
CA ASN A 657 4.87 -23.12 -10.36
C ASN A 657 3.65 -22.23 -10.61
N ASP A 658 3.58 -21.59 -11.77
CA ASP A 658 2.52 -20.67 -12.17
C ASP A 658 1.19 -21.43 -12.31
N ARG A 659 1.20 -22.66 -12.84
CA ARG A 659 0.01 -23.52 -12.84
C ARG A 659 -0.47 -23.84 -11.43
N HIS A 660 0.43 -24.16 -10.50
CA HIS A 660 0.06 -24.41 -9.10
C HIS A 660 -0.57 -23.18 -8.43
N PHE A 661 -0.03 -21.98 -8.72
CA PHE A 661 -0.61 -20.71 -8.30
C PHE A 661 -2.03 -20.50 -8.85
N MET A 662 -2.23 -20.75 -10.15
CA MET A 662 -3.55 -20.63 -10.80
C MET A 662 -4.58 -21.54 -10.11
N LEU A 663 -4.25 -22.78 -9.76
CA LEU A 663 -5.16 -23.71 -9.08
C LEU A 663 -5.64 -23.16 -7.73
N GLN A 664 -4.72 -22.69 -6.89
CA GLN A 664 -5.07 -22.11 -5.59
C GLN A 664 -5.90 -20.83 -5.77
N GLN A 665 -5.55 -19.95 -6.71
CA GLN A 665 -6.31 -18.72 -6.91
C GLN A 665 -7.74 -18.98 -7.41
N ILE A 666 -7.91 -19.96 -8.32
CA ILE A 666 -9.24 -20.37 -8.79
C ILE A 666 -10.08 -20.88 -7.61
N LEU A 667 -9.50 -21.69 -6.71
CA LEU A 667 -10.18 -22.15 -5.49
C LEU A 667 -10.58 -20.99 -4.56
N ALA A 668 -9.66 -20.07 -4.32
CA ALA A 668 -9.89 -18.92 -3.44
C ALA A 668 -11.07 -18.07 -3.93
N SER A 669 -11.06 -17.72 -5.21
CA SER A 669 -11.99 -16.73 -5.77
C SER A 669 -13.19 -17.34 -6.49
N TRP A 670 -13.40 -18.66 -6.42
CA TRP A 670 -14.50 -19.34 -7.11
C TRP A 670 -15.87 -18.73 -6.74
N PRO A 671 -16.67 -18.23 -7.70
CA PRO A 671 -17.95 -17.61 -7.40
C PRO A 671 -18.92 -18.59 -6.73
N ILE A 672 -19.61 -18.13 -5.68
CA ILE A 672 -20.64 -18.94 -4.98
C ILE A 672 -21.74 -19.39 -5.94
N ALA A 673 -22.16 -18.51 -6.86
CA ALA A 673 -23.17 -18.81 -7.88
C ALA A 673 -22.78 -19.97 -8.82
N LEU A 674 -21.48 -20.30 -8.89
CA LEU A 674 -20.93 -21.39 -9.70
C LEU A 674 -20.60 -22.64 -8.88
N LEU A 675 -20.99 -22.75 -7.61
CA LEU A 675 -20.71 -23.96 -6.83
C LEU A 675 -21.45 -25.19 -7.37
N GLU A 676 -22.73 -25.04 -7.66
CA GLU A 676 -23.59 -26.18 -8.01
C GLU A 676 -23.66 -26.47 -9.50
N GLU A 677 -23.78 -25.43 -10.31
CA GLU A 677 -24.00 -25.55 -11.75
C GLU A 677 -23.16 -24.53 -12.54
N ASN A 678 -23.11 -24.69 -13.86
CA ASN A 678 -22.55 -23.67 -14.73
C ASN A 678 -23.60 -22.58 -14.93
N ARG A 679 -23.18 -21.32 -14.83
CA ARG A 679 -23.96 -20.17 -15.27
C ARG A 679 -23.07 -19.36 -16.19
N ASP A 680 -23.44 -19.30 -17.47
CA ASP A 680 -22.54 -18.83 -18.52
C ASP A 680 -22.06 -17.39 -18.29
N THR A 681 -22.93 -16.52 -17.75
CA THR A 681 -22.59 -15.12 -17.49
C THR A 681 -21.58 -14.99 -16.34
N GLU A 682 -21.82 -15.64 -15.21
CA GLU A 682 -20.93 -15.60 -14.04
C GLU A 682 -19.60 -16.32 -14.32
N LEU A 683 -19.63 -17.40 -15.10
CA LEU A 683 -18.43 -18.14 -15.49
C LEU A 683 -17.54 -17.31 -16.43
N GLU A 684 -18.13 -16.61 -17.41
CA GLU A 684 -17.36 -15.72 -18.30
C GLU A 684 -16.82 -14.51 -17.53
N ALA A 685 -17.61 -13.88 -16.66
CA ALA A 685 -17.14 -12.79 -15.81
C ALA A 685 -15.97 -13.22 -14.91
N PHE A 686 -16.03 -14.44 -14.35
CA PHE A 686 -14.94 -14.99 -13.57
C PHE A 686 -13.69 -15.29 -14.41
N ARG A 687 -13.88 -15.82 -15.62
CA ARG A 687 -12.78 -16.07 -16.56
C ARG A 687 -12.02 -14.79 -16.89
N GLU A 688 -12.70 -13.69 -17.17
CA GLU A 688 -12.06 -12.40 -17.47
C GLU A 688 -11.29 -11.84 -16.26
N ARG A 689 -11.87 -11.93 -15.06
CA ARG A 689 -11.16 -11.57 -13.80
C ARG A 689 -9.87 -12.38 -13.64
N MET A 690 -9.94 -13.69 -13.88
CA MET A 690 -8.77 -14.58 -13.78
C MET A 690 -7.71 -14.30 -14.85
N LYS A 691 -8.10 -13.90 -16.09
CA LYS A 691 -7.15 -13.48 -17.13
C LYS A 691 -6.41 -12.18 -16.76
N GLY A 692 -7.12 -11.21 -16.18
CA GLY A 692 -6.48 -9.99 -15.67
C GLY A 692 -5.52 -10.29 -14.51
N TRP A 693 -5.95 -11.13 -13.57
CA TRP A 693 -5.10 -11.54 -12.45
C TRP A 693 -3.85 -12.30 -12.89
N VAL A 694 -3.96 -13.27 -13.81
CA VAL A 694 -2.79 -14.08 -14.20
C VAL A 694 -1.73 -13.24 -14.88
N GLU A 695 -2.12 -12.26 -15.71
CA GLU A 695 -1.18 -11.32 -16.31
C GLU A 695 -0.42 -10.53 -15.24
N LYS A 696 -1.15 -9.95 -14.26
CA LYS A 696 -0.53 -9.24 -13.13
C LYS A 696 0.39 -10.16 -12.33
N ALA A 697 -0.08 -11.33 -11.91
CA ALA A 697 0.68 -12.28 -11.11
C ALA A 697 1.99 -12.70 -11.79
N LEU A 698 1.94 -12.98 -13.09
CA LEU A 698 3.13 -13.36 -13.87
C LEU A 698 4.13 -12.20 -14.00
N ARG A 699 3.64 -10.96 -14.18
CA ARG A 699 4.49 -9.76 -14.24
C ARG A 699 5.10 -9.40 -12.90
N GLU A 700 4.38 -9.59 -11.79
CA GLU A 700 4.91 -9.40 -10.44
C GLU A 700 5.96 -10.47 -10.09
N ALA A 701 5.76 -11.71 -10.53
CA ALA A 701 6.75 -12.77 -10.34
C ALA A 701 8.08 -12.46 -11.05
N LYS A 702 8.11 -11.68 -12.13
CA LYS A 702 9.33 -11.26 -12.84
C LYS A 702 10.23 -12.42 -13.31
N ARG A 703 9.67 -13.63 -13.51
CA ARG A 703 10.42 -14.84 -13.91
C ARG A 703 10.41 -15.08 -15.42
N HIS A 704 9.23 -14.97 -16.02
CA HIS A 704 9.00 -15.25 -17.44
C HIS A 704 8.48 -14.04 -18.20
N THR A 705 7.88 -13.07 -17.51
CA THR A 705 7.44 -11.79 -18.05
C THR A 705 7.59 -10.72 -16.96
N SER A 706 7.52 -9.44 -17.32
CA SER A 706 7.60 -8.31 -16.39
C SER A 706 6.86 -7.11 -16.96
N TRP A 707 6.53 -6.14 -16.12
CA TRP A 707 6.00 -4.84 -16.58
C TRP A 707 6.95 -4.13 -17.55
N THR A 708 8.26 -4.30 -17.37
CA THR A 708 9.28 -3.62 -18.18
C THR A 708 9.54 -4.27 -19.54
N ASN A 709 9.45 -5.59 -19.59
CA ASN A 709 9.70 -6.41 -20.78
C ASN A 709 8.65 -7.54 -20.86
N PRO A 710 7.43 -7.23 -21.33
CA PRO A 710 6.36 -8.23 -21.43
C PRO A 710 6.68 -9.34 -22.43
N GLN A 711 6.50 -10.60 -22.02
CA GLN A 711 6.58 -11.77 -22.89
C GLN A 711 5.17 -12.22 -23.27
N THR A 712 4.60 -11.55 -24.27
CA THR A 712 3.19 -11.70 -24.68
C THR A 712 2.80 -13.14 -25.02
N ALA A 713 3.70 -13.92 -25.63
CA ALA A 713 3.43 -15.33 -25.94
C ALA A 713 3.19 -16.18 -24.68
N TYR A 714 3.97 -15.94 -23.60
CA TYR A 714 3.79 -16.65 -22.33
C TYR A 714 2.54 -16.18 -21.58
N GLU A 715 2.26 -14.88 -21.62
CA GLU A 715 1.03 -14.30 -21.03
C GLU A 715 -0.24 -14.85 -21.71
N THR A 716 -0.26 -14.91 -23.05
CA THR A 716 -1.36 -15.50 -23.81
C THR A 716 -1.54 -16.98 -23.50
N ALA A 717 -0.45 -17.76 -23.46
CA ALA A 717 -0.50 -19.17 -23.09
C ALA A 717 -1.14 -19.41 -21.71
N ALA A 718 -0.84 -18.58 -20.71
CA ALA A 718 -1.44 -18.67 -19.39
C ALA A 718 -2.94 -18.31 -19.39
N LYS A 719 -3.32 -17.26 -20.13
CA LYS A 719 -4.73 -16.86 -20.28
C LYS A 719 -5.55 -17.93 -21.00
N ASP A 720 -4.98 -18.55 -22.03
CA ASP A 720 -5.63 -19.61 -22.81
C ASP A 720 -5.82 -20.88 -21.97
N LEU A 721 -4.84 -21.23 -21.14
CA LEU A 721 -4.96 -22.35 -20.20
C LEU A 721 -6.15 -22.14 -19.24
N ILE A 722 -6.27 -20.94 -18.65
CA ILE A 722 -7.41 -20.59 -17.79
C ILE A 722 -8.71 -20.65 -18.57
N ALA A 723 -8.76 -20.08 -19.79
CA ALA A 723 -9.95 -20.06 -20.61
C ALA A 723 -10.46 -21.50 -20.88
N ARG A 724 -9.57 -22.39 -21.32
CA ARG A 724 -9.89 -23.80 -21.63
C ARG A 724 -10.26 -24.60 -20.37
N ALA A 725 -9.53 -24.41 -19.27
CA ALA A 725 -9.86 -25.07 -18.01
C ALA A 725 -11.25 -24.68 -17.52
N LEU A 726 -11.66 -23.42 -17.73
CA LEU A 726 -12.96 -22.87 -17.31
C LEU A 726 -14.02 -22.92 -18.43
N GLU A 727 -13.85 -23.73 -19.49
CA GLU A 727 -14.92 -23.96 -20.47
C GLU A 727 -16.09 -24.73 -19.86
N PRO A 728 -17.36 -24.37 -20.17
CA PRO A 728 -18.51 -25.13 -19.72
C PRO A 728 -18.38 -26.63 -20.04
N GLY A 729 -18.45 -27.46 -19.02
CA GLY A 729 -18.36 -28.92 -19.15
C GLY A 729 -16.94 -29.48 -19.28
N SER A 730 -15.90 -28.66 -19.11
CA SER A 730 -14.51 -29.15 -19.13
C SER A 730 -14.29 -30.25 -18.07
N PRO A 731 -13.41 -31.24 -18.35
CA PRO A 731 -13.04 -32.26 -17.36
C PRO A 731 -12.51 -31.66 -16.06
N PHE A 732 -11.80 -30.54 -16.15
CA PHE A 732 -11.31 -29.79 -15.00
C PHE A 732 -12.47 -29.32 -14.13
N LEU A 733 -13.45 -28.59 -14.67
CA LEU A 733 -14.58 -28.07 -13.89
C LEU A 733 -15.35 -29.18 -13.18
N ASN A 734 -15.56 -30.31 -13.87
CA ASN A 734 -16.27 -31.46 -13.29
C ASN A 734 -15.51 -32.05 -12.09
N SER A 735 -14.19 -32.18 -12.19
CA SER A 735 -13.33 -32.66 -11.09
C SER A 735 -13.09 -31.62 -9.99
N PHE A 736 -13.18 -30.33 -10.32
CA PHE A 736 -12.90 -29.19 -9.45
C PHE A 736 -14.02 -28.94 -8.44
N ARG A 737 -15.27 -29.00 -8.90
CA ARG A 737 -16.47 -28.65 -8.10
C ARG A 737 -16.58 -29.36 -6.75
N PRO A 738 -16.33 -30.67 -6.62
CA PRO A 738 -16.43 -31.35 -5.32
C PRO A 738 -15.51 -30.77 -4.24
N LEU A 739 -14.26 -30.43 -4.58
CA LEU A 739 -13.35 -29.79 -3.63
C LEU A 739 -13.75 -28.33 -3.37
N ALA A 740 -14.18 -27.60 -4.40
CA ALA A 740 -14.63 -26.22 -4.25
C ALA A 740 -15.86 -26.08 -3.33
N ARG A 741 -16.82 -27.02 -3.37
CA ARG A 741 -17.99 -27.04 -2.47
C ARG A 741 -17.60 -27.22 -1.01
N ASP A 742 -16.76 -28.21 -0.72
CA ASP A 742 -16.30 -28.49 0.64
C ASP A 742 -15.48 -27.32 1.21
N LEU A 743 -14.56 -26.77 0.39
CA LEU A 743 -13.81 -25.57 0.78
C LEU A 743 -14.70 -24.34 0.96
N ALA A 744 -15.77 -24.18 0.18
CA ALA A 744 -16.68 -23.06 0.36
C ALA A 744 -17.43 -23.15 1.70
N LEU A 745 -17.85 -24.35 2.11
CA LEU A 745 -18.50 -24.58 3.41
C LEU A 745 -17.54 -24.30 4.59
N ARG A 746 -16.32 -24.87 4.54
CA ARG A 746 -15.29 -24.66 5.57
C ARG A 746 -14.78 -23.22 5.59
N GLY A 747 -14.62 -22.63 4.40
CA GLY A 747 -14.26 -21.24 4.22
C GLY A 747 -15.31 -20.30 4.81
N MET A 748 -16.61 -20.61 4.67
CA MET A 748 -17.67 -19.85 5.32
C MET A 748 -17.54 -19.88 6.84
N VAL A 749 -17.32 -21.06 7.45
CA VAL A 749 -17.10 -21.20 8.90
C VAL A 749 -15.91 -20.35 9.35
N LYS A 750 -14.77 -20.49 8.68
CA LYS A 750 -13.56 -19.68 8.97
C LYS A 750 -13.80 -18.18 8.79
N SER A 751 -14.59 -17.79 7.81
CA SER A 751 -14.94 -16.38 7.56
C SER A 751 -15.81 -15.81 8.68
N LEU A 752 -16.78 -16.58 9.18
CA LEU A 752 -17.58 -16.21 10.35
C LEU A 752 -16.72 -16.13 11.62
N THR A 753 -15.83 -17.11 11.83
CA THR A 753 -14.86 -17.09 12.92
C THR A 753 -13.98 -15.84 12.85
N ARG A 754 -13.38 -15.54 11.70
CA ARG A 754 -12.58 -14.31 11.52
C ARG A 754 -13.41 -13.06 11.83
N THR A 755 -14.65 -13.01 11.36
CA THR A 755 -15.56 -11.87 11.58
C THR A 755 -15.82 -11.65 13.06
N VAL A 756 -16.13 -12.70 13.81
CA VAL A 756 -16.34 -12.63 15.27
C VAL A 756 -15.06 -12.23 15.99
N LEU A 757 -13.91 -12.83 15.64
CA LEU A 757 -12.61 -12.46 16.22
C LEU A 757 -12.31 -10.97 15.99
N LYS A 758 -12.44 -10.48 14.74
CA LYS A 758 -12.26 -9.07 14.40
C LYS A 758 -13.09 -8.14 15.29
N LEU A 759 -14.34 -8.50 15.57
CA LEU A 759 -15.28 -7.67 16.32
C LEU A 759 -15.12 -7.75 17.85
N THR A 760 -14.37 -8.72 18.37
CA THR A 760 -14.36 -9.04 19.82
C THR A 760 -12.97 -9.02 20.47
N VAL A 761 -11.89 -9.16 19.71
CA VAL A 761 -10.54 -8.93 20.22
C VAL A 761 -10.30 -7.44 20.54
N PRO A 762 -9.30 -7.07 21.36
CA PRO A 762 -9.00 -5.67 21.68
C PRO A 762 -8.65 -4.88 20.40
N GLY A 763 -9.10 -3.63 20.29
CA GLY A 763 -8.87 -2.79 19.10
C GLY A 763 -10.15 -2.31 18.41
N VAL A 764 -9.94 -1.64 17.28
CA VAL A 764 -11.00 -1.02 16.46
C VAL A 764 -11.20 -1.85 15.18
N PRO A 765 -12.32 -2.58 15.03
CA PRO A 765 -12.59 -3.34 13.82
C PRO A 765 -12.77 -2.43 12.60
N ASP A 766 -12.04 -2.72 11.53
CA ASP A 766 -12.15 -2.05 10.24
C ASP A 766 -12.90 -2.91 9.21
N PHE A 767 -13.69 -2.25 8.39
CA PHE A 767 -14.45 -2.85 7.30
C PHE A 767 -14.07 -2.19 5.99
N TYR A 768 -13.47 -2.97 5.09
CA TYR A 768 -13.37 -2.55 3.70
C TYR A 768 -14.74 -2.66 3.03
N GLN A 769 -15.06 -1.72 2.15
CA GLN A 769 -16.40 -1.61 1.56
C GLN A 769 -16.90 -2.94 0.96
N GLY A 770 -18.15 -3.30 1.27
CA GLY A 770 -18.80 -4.51 0.75
C GLY A 770 -18.43 -5.82 1.44
N THR A 771 -17.48 -5.82 2.38
CA THR A 771 -17.07 -7.04 3.12
C THR A 771 -18.09 -7.52 4.15
N GLU A 772 -19.24 -6.85 4.26
CA GLU A 772 -20.41 -7.37 4.98
C GLU A 772 -20.98 -8.63 4.33
N PHE A 773 -20.82 -8.76 3.01
CA PHE A 773 -21.04 -10.00 2.26
C PHE A 773 -19.71 -10.72 2.01
N TRP A 774 -19.76 -11.80 1.23
CA TRP A 774 -18.58 -12.59 0.92
C TRP A 774 -17.62 -11.88 -0.04
N ASP A 775 -16.37 -11.68 0.39
CA ASP A 775 -15.30 -11.05 -0.38
C ASP A 775 -14.37 -12.11 -1.02
N PHE A 776 -14.61 -12.37 -2.30
CA PHE A 776 -13.79 -13.21 -3.17
C PHE A 776 -12.98 -12.40 -4.19
N SER A 777 -12.65 -11.17 -3.85
CA SER A 777 -11.86 -10.29 -4.72
C SER A 777 -10.43 -10.81 -4.90
N LEU A 778 -9.83 -10.45 -6.02
CA LEU A 778 -8.42 -10.61 -6.34
C LEU A 778 -7.67 -9.33 -5.94
N VAL A 779 -6.35 -9.30 -6.14
CA VAL A 779 -5.55 -8.09 -5.96
C VAL A 779 -6.07 -6.93 -6.83
N ASP A 780 -5.83 -5.69 -6.41
CA ASP A 780 -6.01 -4.45 -7.18
C ASP A 780 -5.76 -4.64 -8.68
N PRO A 781 -6.67 -4.25 -9.59
CA PRO A 781 -7.91 -3.49 -9.36
C PRO A 781 -9.17 -4.28 -9.05
N ASP A 782 -9.10 -5.61 -8.90
CA ASP A 782 -10.31 -6.42 -8.69
C ASP A 782 -10.99 -6.17 -7.33
N ASN A 783 -10.22 -5.82 -6.30
CA ASN A 783 -10.73 -5.40 -4.98
C ASN A 783 -11.28 -3.96 -4.96
N ARG A 784 -11.24 -3.23 -6.08
CA ARG A 784 -11.83 -1.88 -6.22
C ARG A 784 -13.15 -1.87 -7.00
N ARG A 785 -13.73 -3.05 -7.25
CA ARG A 785 -15.05 -3.17 -7.90
C ARG A 785 -16.13 -2.45 -7.08
N PRO A 786 -17.17 -1.92 -7.75
CA PRO A 786 -18.25 -1.22 -7.07
C PRO A 786 -19.03 -2.14 -6.13
N VAL A 787 -19.58 -1.56 -5.06
CA VAL A 787 -20.39 -2.25 -4.05
C VAL A 787 -21.87 -1.95 -4.27
N ASP A 788 -22.71 -2.98 -4.20
CA ASP A 788 -24.17 -2.84 -4.27
C ASP A 788 -24.75 -2.52 -2.87
N TYR A 789 -24.68 -1.25 -2.48
CA TYR A 789 -25.20 -0.78 -1.19
C TYR A 789 -26.72 -0.94 -1.06
N ALA A 790 -27.47 -0.90 -2.16
CA ALA A 790 -28.92 -1.10 -2.12
C ALA A 790 -29.27 -2.55 -1.72
N ALA A 791 -28.52 -3.54 -2.21
CA ALA A 791 -28.67 -4.92 -1.78
C ALA A 791 -28.32 -5.11 -0.30
N LEU A 792 -27.24 -4.46 0.18
CA LEU A 792 -26.84 -4.49 1.58
C LEU A 792 -27.89 -3.86 2.49
N GLU A 793 -28.43 -2.70 2.11
CA GLU A 793 -29.48 -2.00 2.85
C GLU A 793 -30.75 -2.84 2.96
N LYS A 794 -31.23 -3.37 1.81
CA LYS A 794 -32.40 -4.24 1.77
C LYS A 794 -32.24 -5.51 2.62
N SER A 795 -31.04 -6.09 2.63
CA SER A 795 -30.73 -7.26 3.44
C SER A 795 -30.75 -6.95 4.94
N LEU A 796 -30.19 -5.80 5.34
CA LEU A 796 -30.17 -5.36 6.74
C LEU A 796 -31.58 -5.11 7.31
N GLU A 797 -32.50 -4.64 6.47
CA GLU A 797 -33.91 -4.41 6.84
C GLU A 797 -34.74 -5.71 6.92
N ALA A 798 -34.29 -6.78 6.28
CA ALA A 798 -35.03 -8.04 6.26
C ALA A 798 -35.02 -8.73 7.62
N VAL A 799 -36.19 -9.19 8.07
CA VAL A 799 -36.32 -10.01 9.27
C VAL A 799 -36.19 -11.48 8.89
N ALA A 800 -35.12 -12.13 9.35
CA ALA A 800 -34.88 -13.56 9.19
C ALA A 800 -34.19 -14.09 10.45
N SER A 801 -34.45 -15.35 10.81
CA SER A 801 -33.73 -16.00 11.91
C SER A 801 -32.29 -16.34 11.51
N VAL A 802 -31.39 -16.52 12.48
CA VAL A 802 -30.00 -16.88 12.16
C VAL A 802 -29.90 -18.28 11.53
N GLU A 803 -30.81 -19.19 11.84
CA GLU A 803 -30.92 -20.52 11.24
C GLU A 803 -31.33 -20.43 9.77
N GLU A 804 -32.32 -19.59 9.44
CA GLU A 804 -32.74 -19.33 8.06
C GLU A 804 -31.58 -18.74 7.25
N LEU A 805 -30.88 -17.76 7.82
CA LEU A 805 -29.71 -17.12 7.20
C LEU A 805 -28.53 -18.11 7.04
N LEU A 806 -28.30 -18.99 8.01
CA LEU A 806 -27.26 -20.03 7.91
C LEU A 806 -27.62 -21.07 6.84
N SER A 807 -28.89 -21.45 6.72
CA SER A 807 -29.34 -22.39 5.68
C SER A 807 -29.18 -21.83 4.26
N SER A 808 -29.17 -20.50 4.12
CA SER A 808 -29.00 -19.74 2.88
C SER A 808 -27.67 -18.98 2.83
N TRP A 809 -26.66 -19.46 3.57
CA TRP A 809 -25.38 -18.77 3.79
C TRP A 809 -24.71 -18.27 2.51
N GLN A 810 -24.95 -18.91 1.36
CA GLN A 810 -24.41 -18.55 0.05
C GLN A 810 -24.62 -17.09 -0.33
N ASP A 811 -25.70 -16.45 0.14
CA ASP A 811 -25.99 -15.04 -0.16
C ASP A 811 -25.23 -14.03 0.72
N GLY A 812 -24.53 -14.48 1.76
CA GLY A 812 -23.72 -13.64 2.64
C GLY A 812 -24.49 -12.90 3.73
N ARG A 813 -25.82 -12.99 3.76
CA ARG A 813 -26.65 -12.26 4.73
C ARG A 813 -26.38 -12.68 6.18
N ILE A 814 -25.97 -13.93 6.41
CA ILE A 814 -25.55 -14.40 7.74
C ILE A 814 -24.34 -13.62 8.28
N LYS A 815 -23.36 -13.30 7.42
CA LYS A 815 -22.16 -12.54 7.80
C LYS A 815 -22.56 -11.10 8.15
N GLN A 816 -23.36 -10.45 7.31
CA GLN A 816 -23.88 -9.10 7.58
C GLN A 816 -24.68 -9.06 8.89
N ARG A 817 -25.51 -10.07 9.17
CA ARG A 817 -26.28 -10.15 10.42
C ARG A 817 -25.37 -10.23 11.65
N ILE A 818 -24.33 -11.06 11.62
CA ILE A 818 -23.35 -11.16 12.72
C ILE A 818 -22.63 -9.82 12.93
N ILE A 819 -22.22 -9.16 11.86
CA ILE A 819 -21.60 -7.83 11.90
C ILE A 819 -22.54 -6.83 12.58
N ALA A 820 -23.79 -6.73 12.12
CA ALA A 820 -24.77 -5.81 12.67
C ALA A 820 -25.04 -6.07 14.17
N SER A 821 -25.23 -7.33 14.57
CA SER A 821 -25.48 -7.69 15.97
C SER A 821 -24.32 -7.28 16.89
N LEU A 822 -23.08 -7.57 16.49
CA LEU A 822 -21.91 -7.24 17.32
C LEU A 822 -21.55 -5.76 17.29
N LEU A 823 -21.78 -5.05 16.17
CA LEU A 823 -21.61 -3.59 16.13
C LEU A 823 -22.65 -2.88 17.00
N GLN A 824 -23.88 -3.38 17.04
CA GLN A 824 -24.91 -2.88 17.95
C GLN A 824 -24.52 -3.15 19.42
N ASP A 825 -24.04 -4.35 19.75
CA ASP A 825 -23.57 -4.66 21.10
C ASP A 825 -22.37 -3.78 21.52
N ARG A 826 -21.44 -3.51 20.59
CA ARG A 826 -20.34 -2.55 20.78
C ARG A 826 -20.84 -1.12 20.99
N ARG A 827 -21.94 -0.73 20.36
CA ARG A 827 -22.57 0.59 20.55
C ARG A 827 -23.21 0.71 21.94
N GLU A 828 -23.79 -0.37 22.45
CA GLU A 828 -24.43 -0.42 23.77
C GLU A 828 -23.42 -0.53 24.92
N SER A 829 -22.31 -1.27 24.73
CA SER A 829 -21.25 -1.47 25.73
C SER A 829 -19.88 -1.01 25.23
N PRO A 830 -19.68 0.27 24.83
CA PRO A 830 -18.46 0.72 24.18
C PRO A 830 -17.21 0.56 25.07
N ARG A 831 -17.37 0.74 26.39
CA ARG A 831 -16.26 0.61 27.35
C ARG A 831 -15.80 -0.84 27.50
N LEU A 832 -16.70 -1.82 27.50
CA LEU A 832 -16.32 -3.22 27.58
C LEU A 832 -15.41 -3.64 26.41
N TYR A 833 -15.73 -3.19 25.20
CA TYR A 833 -14.92 -3.52 24.03
C TYR A 833 -13.62 -2.71 23.94
N GLY A 834 -13.64 -1.43 24.31
CA GLY A 834 -12.47 -0.54 24.26
C GLY A 834 -11.50 -0.69 25.44
N GLU A 835 -12.03 -0.91 26.65
CA GLU A 835 -11.29 -0.93 27.92
C GLU A 835 -11.35 -2.30 28.62
N GLY A 836 -12.23 -3.22 28.23
CA GLY A 836 -12.34 -4.51 28.93
C GLY A 836 -11.07 -5.34 28.81
N ASP A 837 -10.75 -6.07 29.87
CA ASP A 837 -9.61 -7.00 29.92
C ASP A 837 -9.77 -8.12 28.90
N TYR A 838 -8.69 -8.84 28.63
CA TYR A 838 -8.68 -10.01 27.76
C TYR A 838 -8.13 -11.21 28.53
N ARG A 839 -8.91 -12.29 28.63
CA ARG A 839 -8.53 -13.50 29.35
C ARG A 839 -8.74 -14.75 28.49
N LEU A 840 -7.69 -15.54 28.29
CA LEU A 840 -7.80 -16.89 27.70
C LEU A 840 -8.73 -17.76 28.55
N ILE A 841 -9.62 -18.49 27.90
CA ILE A 841 -10.43 -19.55 28.51
C ILE A 841 -9.98 -20.90 27.94
N PRO A 842 -9.41 -21.79 28.76
CA PRO A 842 -9.04 -23.13 28.31
C PRO A 842 -10.26 -23.92 27.81
N VAL A 843 -10.02 -24.76 26.80
CA VAL A 843 -11.00 -25.70 26.25
C VAL A 843 -10.54 -27.11 26.61
N ASP A 844 -11.29 -27.77 27.48
CA ASP A 844 -10.98 -29.13 27.94
C ASP A 844 -11.67 -30.16 27.04
N GLY A 845 -10.93 -31.21 26.65
CA GLY A 845 -11.44 -32.37 25.91
C GLY A 845 -10.59 -32.74 24.69
N PRO A 846 -10.97 -33.82 23.96
CA PRO A 846 -10.28 -34.21 22.73
C PRO A 846 -10.47 -33.12 21.67
N ASP A 847 -9.36 -32.64 21.11
CA ASP A 847 -9.33 -31.59 20.07
C ASP A 847 -9.67 -30.16 20.57
N GLY A 848 -9.38 -29.86 21.85
CA GLY A 848 -9.55 -28.51 22.42
C GLY A 848 -8.87 -27.41 21.59
N ASP A 849 -7.73 -27.72 20.96
CA ASP A 849 -6.98 -26.83 20.06
C ASP A 849 -7.76 -26.42 18.80
N ALA A 850 -8.87 -27.08 18.47
CA ALA A 850 -9.73 -26.71 17.35
C ALA A 850 -10.69 -25.56 17.69
N ILE A 851 -10.79 -25.16 18.95
CA ILE A 851 -11.62 -24.07 19.45
C ILE A 851 -10.74 -22.95 20.01
N VAL A 852 -11.12 -21.70 19.74
CA VAL A 852 -10.56 -20.53 20.42
C VAL A 852 -11.63 -19.98 21.35
N ALA A 853 -11.30 -19.84 22.64
CA ALA A 853 -12.19 -19.28 23.63
C ALA A 853 -11.49 -18.22 24.50
N PHE A 854 -12.18 -17.10 24.74
CA PHE A 854 -11.68 -16.04 25.61
C PHE A 854 -12.82 -15.22 26.19
N GLU A 855 -12.52 -14.52 27.27
CA GLU A 855 -13.43 -13.57 27.90
C GLU A 855 -12.93 -12.13 27.75
N ARG A 856 -13.89 -11.22 27.57
CA ARG A 856 -13.73 -9.78 27.79
C ARG A 856 -14.52 -9.38 29.03
N SER A 857 -13.91 -8.65 29.96
CA SER A 857 -14.61 -8.23 31.18
C SER A 857 -14.26 -6.81 31.59
N LEU A 858 -15.25 -6.08 32.10
CA LEU A 858 -15.08 -4.76 32.69
C LEU A 858 -16.14 -4.55 33.77
N GLY A 859 -15.71 -4.46 35.04
CA GLY A 859 -16.64 -4.37 36.16
C GLY A 859 -17.57 -5.59 36.23
N SER A 860 -18.87 -5.38 36.10
CA SER A 860 -19.88 -6.45 36.08
C SER A 860 -20.19 -6.99 34.68
N GLU A 861 -19.75 -6.31 33.61
CA GLU A 861 -20.00 -6.76 32.24
C GLU A 861 -19.00 -7.86 31.87
N THR A 862 -19.48 -8.97 31.30
CA THR A 862 -18.63 -10.07 30.84
C THR A 862 -19.16 -10.62 29.52
N LEU A 863 -18.26 -10.75 28.54
CA LEU A 863 -18.47 -11.44 27.27
C LEU A 863 -17.58 -12.68 27.23
N LEU A 864 -18.15 -13.80 26.82
CA LEU A 864 -17.44 -15.04 26.50
C LEU A 864 -17.55 -15.28 24.99
N VAL A 865 -16.42 -15.39 24.32
CA VAL A 865 -16.31 -15.67 22.88
C VAL A 865 -15.85 -17.10 22.71
N VAL A 866 -16.57 -17.88 21.90
CA VAL A 866 -16.22 -19.26 21.57
C VAL A 866 -16.37 -19.44 20.05
N VAL A 867 -15.28 -19.80 19.37
CA VAL A 867 -15.28 -19.93 17.91
C VAL A 867 -14.52 -21.17 17.45
N ALA A 868 -15.01 -21.82 16.38
CA ALA A 868 -14.29 -22.90 15.73
C ALA A 868 -13.15 -22.37 14.86
N ARG A 869 -11.90 -22.72 15.19
CA ARG A 869 -10.72 -22.34 14.39
C ARG A 869 -10.42 -23.38 13.30
N LEU A 870 -10.52 -24.67 13.65
CA LEU A 870 -10.40 -25.80 12.74
C LEU A 870 -11.76 -26.42 12.50
N THR A 871 -11.94 -27.02 11.32
CA THR A 871 -13.18 -27.71 10.94
C THR A 871 -12.95 -29.23 10.77
N ASP A 872 -11.78 -29.69 10.34
CA ASP A 872 -11.48 -31.11 10.20
C ASP A 872 -10.97 -31.70 11.52
N VAL A 873 -11.89 -32.18 12.34
CA VAL A 873 -11.60 -33.01 13.51
C VAL A 873 -11.81 -34.48 13.17
N GLY A 874 -11.25 -34.92 12.03
CA GLY A 874 -11.37 -36.28 11.52
C GLY A 874 -12.77 -36.65 11.03
N ARG A 875 -13.57 -35.67 10.59
CA ARG A 875 -14.97 -35.87 10.16
C ARG A 875 -15.13 -35.42 8.70
N GLN A 876 -15.43 -36.40 7.83
CA GLN A 876 -15.56 -36.17 6.39
C GLN A 876 -16.85 -35.43 6.00
N ASP A 877 -17.92 -35.57 6.80
CA ASP A 877 -19.24 -35.01 6.49
C ASP A 877 -19.59 -33.84 7.42
N TRP A 878 -19.31 -32.61 6.97
CA TRP A 878 -19.72 -31.40 7.68
C TRP A 878 -21.20 -31.10 7.45
N VAL A 879 -22.00 -31.29 8.50
CA VAL A 879 -23.41 -30.88 8.55
C VAL A 879 -23.55 -29.67 9.46
N MET A 880 -24.38 -28.71 9.02
CA MET A 880 -24.74 -27.53 9.80
C MET A 880 -26.02 -27.76 10.61
N PRO A 881 -26.13 -27.23 11.83
CA PRO A 881 -25.11 -26.47 12.58
C PRO A 881 -24.01 -27.37 13.17
N VAL A 882 -22.85 -26.79 13.46
CA VAL A 882 -21.63 -27.58 13.75
C VAL A 882 -21.53 -28.10 15.17
N GLY A 883 -22.41 -27.70 16.08
CA GLY A 883 -22.33 -28.03 17.51
C GLY A 883 -22.14 -29.52 17.79
N GLU A 884 -22.80 -30.39 17.04
CA GLU A 884 -22.68 -31.85 17.18
C GLU A 884 -21.27 -32.39 16.85
N HIS A 885 -20.43 -31.58 16.19
CA HIS A 885 -19.02 -31.91 15.94
C HIS A 885 -18.11 -31.73 17.14
N TRP A 886 -18.57 -31.02 18.17
CA TRP A 886 -17.77 -30.61 19.32
C TRP A 886 -18.17 -31.33 20.62
N THR A 887 -18.70 -32.55 20.51
CA THR A 887 -19.09 -33.36 21.67
C THR A 887 -17.86 -33.73 22.51
N GLY A 888 -17.98 -33.60 23.83
CA GLY A 888 -16.88 -33.89 24.77
C GLY A 888 -15.90 -32.74 25.00
N LEU A 889 -16.12 -31.58 24.36
CA LEU A 889 -15.40 -30.33 24.64
C LEU A 889 -16.18 -29.44 25.62
N SER A 890 -15.47 -28.80 26.55
CA SER A 890 -16.05 -27.84 27.50
C SER A 890 -15.17 -26.63 27.72
N VAL A 891 -15.79 -25.47 28.01
CA VAL A 891 -15.09 -24.22 28.34
C VAL A 891 -15.24 -23.87 29.82
N GLY A 892 -14.13 -23.48 30.45
CA GLY A 892 -14.05 -23.09 31.87
C GLY A 892 -14.59 -21.68 32.17
N ALA A 893 -15.83 -21.39 31.79
CA ALA A 893 -16.47 -20.09 31.97
C ALA A 893 -17.15 -19.93 33.35
N ALA A 894 -17.41 -18.68 33.76
CA ALA A 894 -18.07 -18.42 35.04
C ALA A 894 -19.52 -18.95 35.08
N GLN A 895 -19.89 -19.51 36.24
CA GLN A 895 -21.26 -19.98 36.48
C GLN A 895 -22.27 -18.83 36.32
N GLY A 896 -23.40 -19.12 35.70
CA GLY A 896 -24.50 -18.16 35.56
C GLY A 896 -25.37 -18.39 34.32
N VAL A 897 -26.30 -17.46 34.12
CA VAL A 897 -27.13 -17.39 32.93
C VAL A 897 -26.41 -16.51 31.90
N TRP A 898 -26.31 -17.03 30.69
CA TRP A 898 -25.65 -16.37 29.57
C TRP A 898 -26.62 -16.28 28.40
N ARG A 899 -26.56 -15.17 27.67
CA ARG A 899 -27.34 -14.95 26.46
C ARG A 899 -26.41 -14.82 25.27
N ASP A 900 -26.62 -15.63 24.25
CA ASP A 900 -25.91 -15.47 22.98
C ASP A 900 -26.44 -14.24 22.24
N ILE A 901 -25.55 -13.29 21.96
CA ILE A 901 -25.88 -12.04 21.24
C ILE A 901 -26.28 -12.35 19.79
N LEU A 902 -25.74 -13.43 19.21
CA LEU A 902 -25.96 -13.75 17.81
C LEU A 902 -27.31 -14.44 17.58
N SER A 903 -27.60 -15.51 18.32
CA SER A 903 -28.86 -16.26 18.19
C SER A 903 -29.99 -15.76 19.11
N GLY A 904 -29.67 -14.99 20.15
CA GLY A 904 -30.61 -14.58 21.19
C GLY A 904 -30.93 -15.65 22.23
N ARG A 905 -30.37 -16.86 22.09
CA ARG A 905 -30.62 -18.00 22.98
C ARG A 905 -30.01 -17.79 24.36
N GLU A 906 -30.77 -18.14 25.40
CA GLU A 906 -30.26 -18.22 26.78
C GLU A 906 -29.75 -19.62 27.10
N MET A 907 -28.67 -19.70 27.86
CA MET A 907 -28.06 -20.94 28.34
C MET A 907 -27.52 -20.75 29.76
N THR A 908 -27.55 -21.83 30.54
CA THR A 908 -26.99 -21.83 31.90
C THR A 908 -25.67 -22.60 31.88
N ILE A 909 -24.60 -21.93 32.29
CA ILE A 909 -23.29 -22.56 32.47
C ILE A 909 -23.16 -22.95 33.96
N GLY A 910 -23.01 -24.25 34.21
CA GLY A 910 -22.91 -24.81 35.55
C GLY A 910 -21.46 -24.91 36.05
N GLU A 911 -21.25 -25.60 37.18
CA GLU A 911 -19.93 -25.72 37.81
C GLU A 911 -18.90 -26.46 36.94
N CYS A 912 -19.37 -27.37 36.08
CA CYS A 912 -18.55 -28.16 35.19
C CYS A 912 -18.18 -27.44 33.87
N GLY A 913 -18.45 -26.13 33.75
CA GLY A 913 -18.24 -25.37 32.53
C GLY A 913 -19.38 -25.51 31.50
N GLY A 914 -19.20 -24.87 30.35
CA GLY A 914 -20.17 -24.89 29.25
C GLY A 914 -19.76 -25.88 28.17
N LEU A 915 -20.67 -26.75 27.72
CA LEU A 915 -20.39 -27.68 26.63
C LEU A 915 -20.30 -26.91 25.30
N VAL A 916 -19.21 -27.11 24.55
CA VAL A 916 -19.01 -26.42 23.27
C VAL A 916 -20.10 -26.82 22.26
N SER A 917 -20.56 -28.07 22.31
CA SER A 917 -21.66 -28.55 21.47
C SER A 917 -22.96 -27.77 21.67
N ASP A 918 -23.23 -27.36 22.90
CA ASP A 918 -24.45 -26.62 23.25
C ASP A 918 -24.29 -25.13 22.92
N ILE A 919 -23.10 -24.59 23.16
CA ILE A 919 -22.74 -23.19 22.85
C ILE A 919 -22.79 -22.95 21.33
N LEU A 920 -22.24 -23.85 20.54
CA LEU A 920 -22.18 -23.77 19.07
C LEU A 920 -23.34 -24.51 18.38
N GLN A 921 -24.45 -24.72 19.09
CA GLN A 921 -25.59 -25.48 18.57
C GLN A 921 -26.28 -24.79 17.39
N VAL A 922 -26.26 -23.46 17.31
CA VAL A 922 -26.98 -22.70 16.26
C VAL A 922 -26.03 -22.21 15.17
N LEU A 923 -24.87 -21.69 15.57
CA LEU A 923 -23.85 -21.13 14.69
C LEU A 923 -22.48 -21.73 15.03
N PRO A 924 -21.53 -21.76 14.07
CA PRO A 924 -20.16 -22.21 14.33
C PRO A 924 -19.33 -21.23 15.19
N VAL A 925 -19.96 -20.17 15.66
CA VAL A 925 -19.41 -19.10 16.47
C VAL A 925 -20.46 -18.66 17.50
N ALA A 926 -20.03 -18.26 18.68
CA ALA A 926 -20.91 -17.73 19.72
C ALA A 926 -20.26 -16.56 20.45
N VAL A 927 -21.07 -15.58 20.82
CA VAL A 927 -20.66 -14.45 21.68
C VAL A 927 -21.70 -14.31 22.79
N LEU A 928 -21.34 -14.78 23.97
CA LEU A 928 -22.24 -14.90 25.11
C LEU A 928 -22.04 -13.74 26.07
N ARG A 929 -23.13 -13.09 26.47
CA ARG A 929 -23.16 -12.05 27.50
C ARG A 929 -23.72 -12.60 28.80
N LYS A 930 -23.00 -12.39 29.91
CA LYS A 930 -23.49 -12.76 31.24
C LYS A 930 -24.65 -11.86 31.64
N GLN A 931 -25.75 -12.46 32.12
CA GLN A 931 -26.95 -11.74 32.59
C GLN A 931 -26.85 -11.34 34.06
#